data_AF-A0A7N2N234-F1
#
_entry.id   AF-A0A7N2N234-F1
#
_cell.length_a   1.000
_cell.length_b   1.000
_cell.length_c   1.000
_cell.angle_alpha   90.00
_cell.angle_beta   90.00
_cell.angle_gamma   90.00
#
_symmetry.space_group_name_H-M   'P 1'
#
loop_
_entity.id
_entity.type
_entity.pdbx_description
1 polymer ?
#
loop_
_entity_poly.entity_id
_entity_poly.type
_entity_poly.pdbx_seq_one_letter_code
_entity_poly.pdbx_strand_id
1 'polypeptide(L)'
;MEGSYFSTLTTLMTLIVFATYMNQCLASRPIPTETNTQFIKTSCGATTYPELCFSSLSSYANEIQTSPKVLASTALSVALTTTRSTSETIAKLYKSQGLKPKEAAALSDCVEELSDSVDELENSIKEMGNAGGKSFGLQMNDIQTWVSSSLTDEDTCLDGFTTNGNVKSTVRNQIVNVAQMTKNNLPVQKDRDRKRKTSQNSRAPLTSYILLRYPQTQTITTRWKCERQKRREPKTTKEKSSLTHSHTVKMAAESVRVSASSACNFSFNGSQRRPTIPLSPARFLGLRPRRHLSSSSEFLATVRLNSISSKPSTSQSRRNFSVFAMATEESKRAIPLNDYRNIGIMAHIDAGKTTTTERILYYTGRNYKIGEVHDGTATMDWMEQEQERGITITSAATTTFWNKHRINIIDTPGHVDFTLEVERALRVLDGTICLFDSVAGVEPQSETVWRQADKYGVPRICFVNKMDRLGANFFRTRDMIVTNLGAKPLVIQIPIGSEDTFQGVVDLVKMKAIVWSGEELGAKFVYEDIPTDLQELAQEYRSQMIETIIDLDDQVMESYLEGVEPDEETIKKLIRKGTISSSFVPVLCGSAFKNKGVQPLLDAVVDYLPSPVDLPAMKGTDPENPELIIERAASDDEPFSGLAFKIMSDSFVGSLTFVRVYSGKLTAGSYVLNANKNKKERIGRLLEMHANSREDVKVALTGDIIALAGLKDTITGETLSDPENPIVLERMDFPDPVIKVAIEPKTKADVDKMATGLIKLAQEDPSFHFSRDEEINQTVIEGMGELHLEIIVDRLKREFKVEANVGAPQVNYRESISRISEVKYVHKKQSGGQGQFADITVRFEPMEAGSGYEFKSEIKGGAVPREYIPGVMKGLEECMSNGVLAGFPVVDVRAVLVDGSYHDVDSSVLAFQLAARGAFREGMRKAAPKMLEPIMKVEVVTPEEHLGDVIGDLNSRRGQINSFGDKPGGLKVVDALVPLAEMFQYVSTLRGMTKGRASYIMQLAKFDVVPQHIQNELSSAKEQVAA
;
A
#
# COMPACT_ATOMS: atom_id res chain seq x y z
N MET A 1 9.67 -85.20 1.12
CA MET A 1 9.57 -86.22 2.18
C MET A 1 10.56 -85.85 3.26
N GLU A 2 10.18 -85.53 4.50
CA GLU A 2 8.87 -85.22 5.09
C GLU A 2 9.06 -84.11 6.15
N GLY A 3 8.02 -83.34 6.48
CA GLY A 3 8.12 -82.26 7.49
C GLY A 3 7.38 -80.96 7.17
N SER A 4 6.89 -80.77 5.94
CA SER A 4 6.23 -79.53 5.47
C SER A 4 4.70 -79.54 5.55
N TYR A 5 4.11 -80.27 6.51
CA TYR A 5 2.65 -80.47 6.60
C TYR A 5 2.03 -80.38 8.01
N PHE A 6 2.82 -80.13 9.06
CA PHE A 6 2.32 -80.19 10.45
C PHE A 6 2.20 -78.84 11.18
N SER A 7 2.73 -77.75 10.62
CA SER A 7 2.59 -76.40 11.21
C SER A 7 1.41 -75.59 10.66
N THR A 8 0.78 -76.03 9.57
CA THR A 8 -0.33 -75.31 8.92
C THR A 8 -1.72 -75.75 9.42
N LEU A 9 -1.88 -76.97 9.94
CA LEU A 9 -3.16 -77.44 10.48
C LEU A 9 -3.49 -76.85 11.86
N THR A 10 -2.50 -76.69 12.74
CA THR A 10 -2.67 -76.20 14.11
C THR A 10 -3.07 -74.73 14.17
N THR A 11 -2.57 -73.90 13.25
CA THR A 11 -2.97 -72.48 13.12
C THR A 11 -4.39 -72.33 12.56
N LEU A 12 -4.84 -73.25 11.70
CA LEU A 12 -6.19 -73.18 11.13
C LEU A 12 -7.27 -73.59 12.15
N MET A 13 -7.00 -74.62 12.96
CA MET A 13 -7.91 -75.06 14.03
C MET A 13 -8.13 -73.98 15.10
N THR A 14 -7.09 -73.24 15.49
CA THR A 14 -7.22 -72.16 16.48
C THR A 14 -8.05 -70.98 15.97
N LEU A 15 -7.92 -70.62 14.69
CA LEU A 15 -8.75 -69.58 14.05
C LEU A 15 -10.25 -69.95 14.00
N ILE A 16 -10.60 -71.20 13.72
CA ILE A 16 -12.00 -71.65 13.60
C ILE A 16 -12.71 -71.69 14.97
N VAL A 17 -11.99 -72.06 16.04
CA VAL A 17 -12.54 -72.05 17.41
C VAL A 17 -12.75 -70.62 17.92
N PHE A 18 -11.85 -69.68 17.60
CA PHE A 18 -12.04 -68.27 17.96
C PHE A 18 -13.21 -67.62 17.20
N ALA A 19 -13.39 -67.98 15.92
CA ALA A 19 -14.46 -67.45 15.08
C ALA A 19 -15.88 -67.91 15.51
N THR A 20 -16.00 -69.08 16.12
CA THR A 20 -17.31 -69.59 16.59
C THR A 20 -17.71 -69.00 17.95
N TYR A 21 -16.77 -68.72 18.86
CA TYR A 21 -17.07 -68.13 20.17
C TYR A 21 -17.55 -66.66 20.12
N MET A 22 -17.09 -65.87 19.14
CA MET A 22 -17.50 -64.46 18.99
C MET A 22 -18.91 -64.26 18.42
N ASN A 23 -19.53 -65.30 17.84
CA ASN A 23 -20.77 -65.18 17.06
C ASN A 23 -22.07 -65.52 17.84
N GLN A 24 -22.01 -65.64 19.17
CA GLN A 24 -23.18 -65.96 20.01
C GLN A 24 -23.52 -64.94 21.12
N CYS A 25 -22.96 -63.72 21.07
CA CYS A 25 -23.26 -62.64 22.03
C CYS A 25 -23.80 -61.35 21.37
N LEU A 26 -24.68 -61.47 20.36
CA LEU A 26 -25.41 -60.34 19.77
C LEU A 26 -26.89 -60.34 20.19
N ALA A 27 -27.17 -59.89 21.43
CA ALA A 27 -28.54 -59.74 21.93
C ALA A 27 -28.72 -58.67 23.04
N SER A 28 -27.88 -57.63 23.08
CA SER A 28 -28.09 -56.47 23.95
C SER A 28 -27.70 -55.17 23.24
N ARG A 29 -28.44 -54.08 23.51
CA ARG A 29 -28.12 -52.75 22.98
C ARG A 29 -26.86 -52.24 23.68
N PRO A 30 -25.84 -51.73 22.97
CA PRO A 30 -24.63 -51.23 23.62
C PRO A 30 -24.95 -50.01 24.48
N ILE A 31 -24.61 -50.11 25.77
CA ILE A 31 -24.52 -48.95 26.65
C ILE A 31 -23.26 -48.18 26.20
N PRO A 32 -23.34 -46.84 25.97
CA PRO A 32 -22.21 -46.10 25.44
C PRO A 32 -20.99 -46.19 26.35
N THR A 33 -19.85 -46.56 25.78
CA THR A 33 -18.59 -46.63 26.52
C THR A 33 -18.13 -45.23 26.92
N GLU A 34 -17.62 -45.11 28.14
CA GLU A 34 -17.16 -43.85 28.75
C GLU A 34 -16.09 -43.13 27.89
N THR A 35 -15.31 -43.90 27.13
CA THR A 35 -14.35 -43.41 26.12
C THR A 35 -14.99 -42.58 25.00
N ASN A 36 -16.20 -42.97 24.54
CA ASN A 36 -16.83 -42.34 23.38
C ASN A 36 -17.50 -41.01 23.78
N THR A 37 -18.14 -40.98 24.96
CA THR A 37 -18.71 -39.74 25.51
C THR A 37 -17.61 -38.75 25.88
N GLN A 38 -16.46 -39.22 26.43
CA GLN A 38 -15.30 -38.38 26.69
C GLN A 38 -14.68 -37.83 25.40
N PHE A 39 -14.61 -38.61 24.32
CA PHE A 39 -14.16 -38.15 22.99
C PHE A 39 -15.05 -37.03 22.45
N ILE A 40 -16.39 -37.21 22.47
CA ILE A 40 -17.34 -36.18 22.03
C ILE A 40 -17.22 -34.93 22.90
N LYS A 41 -17.16 -35.06 24.24
CA LYS A 41 -16.99 -33.91 25.15
C LYS A 41 -15.70 -33.13 24.87
N THR A 42 -14.61 -33.83 24.56
CA THR A 42 -13.32 -33.21 24.21
C THR A 42 -13.38 -32.48 22.86
N SER A 43 -14.10 -33.02 21.88
CA SER A 43 -14.28 -32.38 20.56
C SER A 43 -15.25 -31.20 20.58
N CYS A 44 -16.36 -31.31 21.31
CA CYS A 44 -17.31 -30.20 21.52
C CYS A 44 -16.72 -29.05 22.35
N GLY A 45 -15.70 -29.30 23.18
CA GLY A 45 -14.98 -28.25 23.92
C GLY A 45 -14.26 -27.22 23.03
N ALA A 46 -14.16 -27.45 21.72
CA ALA A 46 -13.63 -26.51 20.74
C ALA A 46 -14.71 -25.74 19.94
N THR A 47 -16.01 -25.91 20.26
CA THR A 47 -17.12 -25.28 19.54
C THR A 47 -17.67 -24.04 20.26
N THR A 48 -18.47 -23.23 19.56
CA THR A 48 -19.07 -22.01 20.11
C THR A 48 -20.12 -22.30 21.19
N TYR A 49 -20.86 -23.41 21.10
CA TYR A 49 -21.84 -23.83 22.10
C TYR A 49 -21.57 -25.29 22.54
N PRO A 50 -20.59 -25.54 23.44
CA PRO A 50 -20.12 -26.89 23.77
C PRO A 50 -21.19 -27.82 24.37
N GLU A 51 -22.06 -27.30 25.24
CA GLU A 51 -23.13 -28.09 25.88
C GLU A 51 -24.22 -28.48 24.87
N LEU A 52 -24.50 -27.63 23.87
CA LEU A 52 -25.44 -27.93 22.78
C LEU A 52 -24.86 -29.01 21.84
N CYS A 53 -23.57 -28.90 21.51
CA CYS A 53 -22.83 -29.93 20.75
C CYS A 53 -22.79 -31.27 21.50
N PHE A 54 -22.48 -31.25 22.80
CA PHE A 54 -22.38 -32.48 23.59
C PHE A 54 -23.74 -33.15 23.75
N SER A 55 -24.79 -32.40 24.10
CA SER A 55 -26.13 -32.96 24.27
C SER A 55 -26.68 -33.56 22.98
N SER A 56 -26.55 -32.88 21.83
CA SER A 56 -27.06 -33.37 20.55
C SER A 56 -26.31 -34.60 20.00
N LEU A 57 -24.99 -34.69 20.21
CA LEU A 57 -24.17 -35.81 19.76
C LEU A 57 -24.11 -36.98 20.75
N SER A 58 -24.42 -36.77 22.03
CA SER A 58 -24.31 -37.80 23.08
C SER A 58 -25.15 -39.06 22.81
N SER A 59 -26.32 -38.91 22.20
CA SER A 59 -27.20 -40.01 21.78
C SER A 59 -26.59 -40.91 20.70
N TYR A 60 -25.69 -40.36 19.88
CA TYR A 60 -25.01 -41.06 18.78
C TYR A 60 -23.62 -41.60 19.17
N ALA A 61 -23.25 -41.57 20.46
CA ALA A 61 -21.91 -41.97 20.95
C ALA A 61 -21.51 -43.42 20.60
N ASN A 62 -22.48 -44.32 20.36
CA ASN A 62 -22.22 -45.69 19.90
C ASN A 62 -21.86 -45.79 18.40
N GLU A 63 -22.32 -44.85 17.59
CA GLU A 63 -22.10 -44.82 16.13
C GLU A 63 -20.80 -44.08 15.79
N ILE A 64 -20.49 -43.03 16.55
CA ILE A 64 -19.33 -42.15 16.34
C ILE A 64 -17.97 -42.87 16.53
N GLN A 65 -17.89 -43.88 17.40
CA GLN A 65 -16.75 -44.81 17.59
C GLN A 65 -15.35 -44.15 17.50
N THR A 66 -15.13 -43.07 18.26
CA THR A 66 -13.90 -42.26 18.30
C THR A 66 -13.36 -41.77 16.95
N SER A 67 -14.17 -41.79 15.89
CA SER A 67 -13.78 -41.48 14.51
C SER A 67 -14.12 -40.02 14.14
N PRO A 68 -13.12 -39.16 13.86
CA PRO A 68 -13.38 -37.76 13.47
C PRO A 68 -14.12 -37.59 12.14
N LYS A 69 -14.08 -38.58 11.23
CA LYS A 69 -14.91 -38.52 10.00
C LYS A 69 -16.37 -38.80 10.33
N VAL A 70 -16.65 -39.82 11.15
CA VAL A 70 -18.03 -40.18 11.53
C VAL A 70 -18.66 -39.08 12.39
N LEU A 71 -17.92 -38.54 13.38
CA LEU A 71 -18.39 -37.44 14.23
C LEU A 71 -18.87 -36.24 13.38
N ALA A 72 -18.08 -35.82 12.39
CA ALA A 72 -18.44 -34.70 11.52
C ALA A 72 -19.66 -35.01 10.63
N SER A 73 -19.76 -36.22 10.05
CA SER A 73 -20.93 -36.60 9.25
C SER A 73 -22.22 -36.77 10.09
N THR A 74 -22.09 -37.25 11.33
CA THR A 74 -23.21 -37.34 12.28
C THR A 74 -23.67 -35.95 12.71
N ALA A 75 -22.75 -35.02 12.97
CA ALA A 75 -23.08 -33.64 13.32
C ALA A 75 -23.84 -32.91 12.18
N LEU A 76 -23.39 -33.05 10.93
CA LEU A 76 -24.14 -32.56 9.77
C LEU A 76 -25.52 -33.24 9.64
N SER A 77 -25.61 -34.55 9.86
CA SER A 77 -26.88 -35.30 9.78
C SER A 77 -27.89 -34.86 10.86
N VAL A 78 -27.41 -34.53 12.06
CA VAL A 78 -28.21 -33.95 13.15
C VAL A 78 -28.67 -32.54 12.79
N ALA A 79 -27.79 -31.67 12.27
CA ALA A 79 -28.15 -30.34 11.82
C ALA A 79 -29.19 -30.37 10.67
N LEU A 80 -29.01 -31.23 9.67
CA LEU A 80 -29.97 -31.45 8.59
C LEU A 80 -31.34 -31.90 9.13
N THR A 81 -31.36 -32.82 10.09
CA THR A 81 -32.59 -33.31 10.71
C THR A 81 -33.32 -32.22 11.51
N THR A 82 -32.58 -31.41 12.28
CA THR A 82 -33.13 -30.25 12.98
C THR A 82 -33.68 -29.22 11.99
N THR A 83 -32.95 -28.88 10.93
CA THR A 83 -33.35 -27.89 9.92
C THR A 83 -34.63 -28.32 9.18
N ARG A 84 -34.73 -29.59 8.75
CA ARG A 84 -35.96 -30.14 8.15
C ARG A 84 -37.15 -30.09 9.11
N SER A 85 -36.95 -30.46 10.38
CA SER A 85 -38.00 -30.40 11.42
C SER A 85 -38.48 -28.96 11.69
N THR A 86 -37.55 -28.00 11.67
CA THR A 86 -37.84 -26.57 11.80
C THR A 86 -38.59 -26.03 10.58
N SER A 87 -38.14 -26.34 9.36
CA SER A 87 -38.83 -25.99 8.10
C SER A 87 -40.26 -26.55 8.08
N GLU A 88 -40.45 -27.83 8.40
CA GLU A 88 -41.78 -28.44 8.56
C GLU A 88 -42.67 -27.71 9.57
N THR A 89 -42.09 -27.25 10.68
CA THR A 89 -42.82 -26.56 11.76
C THR A 89 -43.22 -25.14 11.34
N ILE A 90 -42.34 -24.42 10.67
CA ILE A 90 -42.61 -23.07 10.14
C ILE A 90 -43.61 -23.14 8.97
N ALA A 91 -43.49 -24.14 8.08
CA ALA A 91 -44.47 -24.40 7.02
C ALA A 91 -45.86 -24.82 7.55
N LYS A 92 -45.96 -25.39 8.76
CA LYS A 92 -47.23 -25.63 9.47
C LYS A 92 -47.79 -24.33 10.07
N LEU A 93 -46.93 -23.44 10.60
CA LEU A 93 -47.35 -22.11 11.07
C LEU A 93 -47.85 -21.22 9.93
N TYR A 94 -47.16 -21.19 8.78
CA TYR A 94 -47.57 -20.47 7.56
C TYR A 94 -48.97 -20.87 7.09
N LYS A 95 -49.35 -22.14 7.24
CA LYS A 95 -50.68 -22.68 6.87
C LYS A 95 -51.77 -22.44 7.92
N SER A 96 -51.48 -21.75 9.02
CA SER A 96 -52.47 -21.44 10.07
C SER A 96 -53.31 -20.19 9.73
N GLN A 97 -54.61 -20.23 10.06
CA GLN A 97 -55.51 -19.11 9.80
C GLN A 97 -55.35 -18.02 10.86
N GLY A 98 -55.00 -16.79 10.43
CA GLY A 98 -54.93 -15.60 11.30
C GLY A 98 -53.72 -14.68 11.09
N LEU A 99 -52.74 -15.08 10.27
CA LEU A 99 -51.55 -14.28 9.96
C LEU A 99 -51.87 -12.99 9.20
N LYS A 100 -51.15 -11.89 9.48
CA LYS A 100 -51.22 -10.67 8.66
C LYS A 100 -50.45 -10.86 7.35
N PRO A 101 -50.76 -10.15 6.25
CA PRO A 101 -50.07 -10.32 4.97
C PRO A 101 -48.54 -10.18 5.02
N LYS A 102 -48.01 -9.25 5.84
CA LYS A 102 -46.55 -9.11 6.03
C LYS A 102 -45.91 -10.25 6.83
N GLU A 103 -46.66 -10.86 7.75
CA GLU A 103 -46.21 -11.98 8.57
C GLU A 103 -46.26 -13.28 7.74
N ALA A 104 -47.23 -13.40 6.84
CA ALA A 104 -47.30 -14.49 5.86
C ALA A 104 -46.18 -14.43 4.81
N ALA A 105 -45.80 -13.24 4.34
CA ALA A 105 -44.65 -13.06 3.44
C ALA A 105 -43.34 -13.52 4.12
N ALA A 106 -42.99 -12.93 5.27
CA ALA A 106 -41.76 -13.31 6.00
C ALA A 106 -41.71 -14.80 6.39
N LEU A 107 -42.86 -15.45 6.61
CA LEU A 107 -42.94 -16.90 6.83
C LEU A 107 -42.77 -17.73 5.55
N SER A 108 -43.10 -17.18 4.37
CA SER A 108 -42.84 -17.82 3.07
C SER A 108 -41.35 -17.74 2.75
N ASP A 109 -40.79 -16.53 2.81
CA ASP A 109 -39.38 -16.24 2.53
C ASP A 109 -38.46 -17.10 3.43
N CYS A 110 -38.82 -17.26 4.70
CA CYS A 110 -38.10 -18.14 5.64
C CYS A 110 -38.17 -19.63 5.31
N VAL A 111 -39.26 -20.11 4.69
CA VAL A 111 -39.37 -21.51 4.26
C VAL A 111 -38.50 -21.78 3.03
N GLU A 112 -38.23 -20.75 2.22
CA GLU A 112 -37.32 -20.79 1.08
C GLU A 112 -35.85 -20.87 1.56
N GLU A 113 -35.38 -19.95 2.42
CA GLU A 113 -34.00 -20.01 2.97
C GLU A 113 -33.73 -21.27 3.82
N LEU A 114 -34.74 -21.80 4.51
CA LEU A 114 -34.65 -23.09 5.21
C LEU A 114 -34.68 -24.31 4.27
N SER A 115 -35.13 -24.14 3.02
CA SER A 115 -35.03 -25.17 1.97
C SER A 115 -33.62 -25.16 1.38
N ASP A 116 -33.08 -23.99 1.04
CA ASP A 116 -31.72 -23.85 0.51
C ASP A 116 -30.68 -24.36 1.52
N SER A 117 -30.85 -24.00 2.80
CA SER A 117 -30.03 -24.53 3.91
C SER A 117 -30.11 -26.07 4.05
N VAL A 118 -31.22 -26.70 3.65
CA VAL A 118 -31.35 -28.17 3.63
C VAL A 118 -30.58 -28.78 2.48
N ASP A 119 -30.61 -28.19 1.29
CA ASP A 119 -29.88 -28.68 0.12
C ASP A 119 -28.36 -28.49 0.28
N GLU A 120 -27.90 -27.39 0.88
CA GLU A 120 -26.49 -27.17 1.19
C GLU A 120 -25.94 -28.14 2.26
N LEU A 121 -26.71 -28.42 3.31
CA LEU A 121 -26.37 -29.44 4.31
C LEU A 121 -26.39 -30.86 3.71
N GLU A 122 -27.31 -31.14 2.79
CA GLU A 122 -27.29 -32.39 2.03
C GLU A 122 -26.03 -32.52 1.16
N ASN A 123 -25.65 -31.48 0.43
CA ASN A 123 -24.47 -31.48 -0.43
C ASN A 123 -23.17 -31.62 0.39
N SER A 124 -23.12 -30.97 1.55
CA SER A 124 -22.08 -31.15 2.57
C SER A 124 -21.96 -32.61 3.05
N ILE A 125 -23.08 -33.33 3.25
CA ILE A 125 -23.07 -34.74 3.64
C ILE A 125 -22.65 -35.65 2.48
N LYS A 126 -23.17 -35.42 1.27
CA LYS A 126 -22.81 -36.17 0.05
C LYS A 126 -21.29 -36.12 -0.16
N GLU A 127 -20.71 -34.93 -0.10
CA GLU A 127 -19.27 -34.74 -0.34
C GLU A 127 -18.41 -35.18 0.85
N MET A 128 -18.90 -35.05 2.09
CA MET A 128 -18.22 -35.67 3.23
C MET A 128 -18.20 -37.20 3.14
N GLY A 129 -19.21 -37.82 2.52
CA GLY A 129 -19.19 -39.22 2.10
C GLY A 129 -18.00 -39.51 1.17
N ASN A 130 -17.96 -38.81 0.03
CA ASN A 130 -16.92 -38.92 -1.01
C ASN A 130 -15.49 -38.61 -0.52
N ALA A 131 -15.34 -37.77 0.51
CA ALA A 131 -14.05 -37.22 0.93
C ALA A 131 -13.01 -38.29 1.32
N GLY A 132 -11.98 -38.45 0.49
CA GLY A 132 -10.90 -39.43 0.64
C GLY A 132 -9.78 -39.29 -0.41
N GLY A 133 -8.55 -39.64 -0.02
CA GLY A 133 -7.38 -39.57 -0.92
C GLY A 133 -6.71 -38.18 -0.99
N LYS A 134 -6.05 -37.89 -2.13
CA LYS A 134 -5.21 -36.69 -2.30
C LYS A 134 -5.99 -35.37 -2.40
N SER A 135 -7.25 -35.39 -2.80
CA SER A 135 -8.08 -34.18 -2.99
C SER A 135 -8.78 -33.68 -1.72
N PHE A 136 -8.55 -34.35 -0.58
CA PHE A 136 -9.30 -34.13 0.66
C PHE A 136 -9.31 -32.67 1.16
N GLY A 137 -8.27 -31.88 0.88
CA GLY A 137 -8.21 -30.47 1.29
C GLY A 137 -9.16 -29.56 0.52
N LEU A 138 -9.37 -29.81 -0.78
CA LEU A 138 -10.34 -29.05 -1.60
C LEU A 138 -11.76 -29.34 -1.14
N GLN A 139 -12.11 -30.64 -1.07
CA GLN A 139 -13.43 -31.11 -0.59
C GLN A 139 -13.76 -30.57 0.81
N MET A 140 -12.77 -30.35 1.67
CA MET A 140 -12.96 -29.78 3.00
C MET A 140 -13.23 -28.25 2.99
N ASN A 141 -12.74 -27.53 1.98
CA ASN A 141 -13.06 -26.12 1.76
C ASN A 141 -14.47 -25.97 1.15
N ASP A 142 -14.84 -26.86 0.22
CA ASP A 142 -16.17 -26.88 -0.40
C ASP A 142 -17.26 -27.12 0.67
N ILE A 143 -17.05 -28.14 1.53
CA ILE A 143 -17.91 -28.43 2.69
C ILE A 143 -17.95 -27.25 3.68
N GLN A 144 -16.82 -26.60 3.96
CA GLN A 144 -16.81 -25.42 4.84
C GLN A 144 -17.57 -24.24 4.22
N THR A 145 -17.57 -24.11 2.90
CA THR A 145 -18.29 -23.06 2.17
C THR A 145 -19.79 -23.28 2.31
N TRP A 146 -20.31 -24.46 1.94
CA TRP A 146 -21.73 -24.80 2.05
C TRP A 146 -22.27 -24.79 3.49
N VAL A 147 -21.45 -25.11 4.49
CA VAL A 147 -21.85 -25.01 5.91
C VAL A 147 -21.79 -23.55 6.41
N SER A 148 -21.06 -22.66 5.74
CA SER A 148 -21.02 -21.22 6.06
C SER A 148 -22.15 -20.43 5.38
N SER A 149 -22.63 -20.86 4.22
CA SER A 149 -23.80 -20.30 3.55
C SER A 149 -25.12 -20.78 4.18
N SER A 150 -25.16 -22.01 4.70
CA SER A 150 -26.31 -22.51 5.44
C SER A 150 -26.61 -21.62 6.67
N LEU A 151 -27.89 -21.51 7.04
CA LEU A 151 -28.37 -20.61 8.09
C LEU A 151 -27.57 -20.75 9.40
N THR A 152 -26.73 -19.76 9.69
CA THR A 152 -25.79 -19.71 10.84
C THR A 152 -25.94 -18.44 11.70
N ASP A 153 -26.85 -17.53 11.33
CA ASP A 153 -27.21 -16.34 12.10
C ASP A 153 -28.50 -16.57 12.91
N GLU A 154 -28.57 -15.97 14.10
CA GLU A 154 -29.67 -16.11 15.07
C GLU A 154 -30.84 -15.14 14.83
N ASP A 155 -30.65 -14.16 13.93
CA ASP A 155 -31.65 -13.13 13.56
C ASP A 155 -32.29 -13.32 12.16
N THR A 156 -31.90 -14.35 11.40
CA THR A 156 -32.47 -14.70 10.08
C THR A 156 -34.00 -14.87 10.14
N CYS A 157 -34.69 -14.55 9.04
CA CYS A 157 -36.15 -14.50 8.91
C CYS A 157 -36.92 -13.54 9.85
N LEU A 158 -36.28 -12.74 10.70
CA LEU A 158 -37.00 -11.90 11.68
C LEU A 158 -37.43 -10.52 11.14
N ASP A 159 -36.94 -10.16 9.95
CA ASP A 159 -37.35 -8.97 9.22
C ASP A 159 -38.77 -9.13 8.64
N GLY A 160 -39.57 -8.07 8.77
CA GLY A 160 -41.00 -8.07 8.44
C GLY A 160 -41.94 -8.25 9.64
N PHE A 161 -41.50 -8.89 10.73
CA PHE A 161 -42.30 -9.01 11.96
C PHE A 161 -42.27 -7.72 12.80
N THR A 162 -43.25 -6.84 12.59
CA THR A 162 -43.31 -5.47 13.15
C THR A 162 -43.65 -5.35 14.63
N THR A 163 -43.91 -6.46 15.35
CA THR A 163 -44.23 -6.46 16.80
C THR A 163 -43.79 -7.76 17.47
N ASN A 164 -43.51 -7.71 18.77
CA ASN A 164 -43.23 -8.88 19.62
C ASN A 164 -44.51 -9.69 19.90
N GLY A 165 -45.07 -10.34 18.87
CA GLY A 165 -46.13 -11.32 19.00
C GLY A 165 -45.59 -12.74 19.19
N ASN A 166 -46.40 -13.64 19.77
CA ASN A 166 -46.03 -15.03 20.06
C ASN A 166 -45.46 -15.80 18.85
N VAL A 167 -45.88 -15.45 17.63
CA VAL A 167 -45.34 -16.04 16.40
C VAL A 167 -43.86 -15.67 16.20
N LYS A 168 -43.47 -14.40 16.40
CA LYS A 168 -42.08 -13.95 16.25
C LYS A 168 -41.15 -14.66 17.23
N SER A 169 -41.57 -14.81 18.50
CA SER A 169 -40.79 -15.54 19.50
C SER A 169 -40.74 -17.05 19.23
N THR A 170 -41.82 -17.64 18.71
CA THR A 170 -41.82 -19.06 18.30
C THR A 170 -40.87 -19.31 17.13
N VAL A 171 -40.90 -18.46 16.10
CA VAL A 171 -40.01 -18.52 14.93
C VAL A 171 -38.56 -18.32 15.35
N ARG A 172 -38.24 -17.26 16.11
CA ARG A 172 -36.88 -17.01 16.63
C ARG A 172 -36.33 -18.21 17.39
N ASN A 173 -37.11 -18.79 18.31
CA ASN A 173 -36.64 -19.92 19.12
C ASN A 173 -36.34 -21.18 18.29
N GLN A 174 -36.97 -21.35 17.12
CA GLN A 174 -36.64 -22.45 16.20
C GLN A 174 -35.39 -22.15 15.37
N ILE A 175 -35.28 -20.92 14.84
CA ILE A 175 -34.15 -20.49 13.99
C ILE A 175 -32.84 -20.43 14.78
N VAL A 176 -32.86 -19.86 15.98
CA VAL A 176 -31.71 -19.86 16.91
C VAL A 176 -31.17 -21.27 17.14
N ASN A 177 -32.05 -22.26 17.30
CA ASN A 177 -31.64 -23.66 17.48
C ASN A 177 -31.02 -24.27 16.21
N VAL A 178 -31.47 -23.89 15.01
CA VAL A 178 -30.83 -24.28 13.74
C VAL A 178 -29.45 -23.62 13.63
N ALA A 179 -29.38 -22.29 13.78
CA ALA A 179 -28.16 -21.50 13.67
C ALA A 179 -27.06 -21.95 14.64
N GLN A 180 -27.41 -22.29 15.88
CA GLN A 180 -26.44 -22.78 16.87
C GLN A 180 -25.95 -24.21 16.57
N MET A 181 -26.75 -25.03 15.90
CA MET A 181 -26.35 -26.38 15.45
C MET A 181 -25.46 -26.34 14.20
N THR A 182 -25.81 -25.52 13.19
CA THR A 182 -24.99 -25.33 11.97
C THR A 182 -23.63 -24.72 12.32
N LYS A 183 -23.60 -23.66 13.12
CA LYS A 183 -22.40 -22.96 13.58
C LYS A 183 -21.46 -23.84 14.41
N ASN A 184 -21.99 -24.82 15.14
CA ASN A 184 -21.19 -25.84 15.84
C ASN A 184 -20.49 -26.85 14.91
N ASN A 185 -20.90 -26.99 13.63
CA ASN A 185 -20.25 -27.91 12.69
C ASN A 185 -18.87 -27.41 12.22
N LEU A 186 -18.67 -26.09 12.03
CA LEU A 186 -17.39 -25.58 11.50
C LEU A 186 -16.19 -25.84 12.43
N PRO A 187 -16.27 -25.66 13.77
CA PRO A 187 -15.15 -25.96 14.66
C PRO A 187 -14.91 -27.48 14.82
N VAL A 188 -15.98 -28.28 14.83
CA VAL A 188 -15.92 -29.76 14.78
C VAL A 188 -15.13 -30.24 13.57
N GLN A 189 -15.34 -29.60 12.41
CA GLN A 189 -14.59 -29.86 11.19
C GLN A 189 -13.11 -29.45 11.31
N LYS A 190 -12.81 -28.28 11.88
CA LYS A 190 -11.44 -27.71 11.95
C LYS A 190 -10.50 -28.41 12.95
N ASP A 191 -10.99 -28.89 14.10
CA ASP A 191 -10.14 -29.56 15.10
C ASP A 191 -9.54 -30.90 14.58
N ARG A 192 -10.20 -31.54 13.63
CA ARG A 192 -9.72 -32.75 12.94
C ARG A 192 -8.37 -32.52 12.24
N ASP A 193 -8.18 -31.39 11.56
CA ASP A 193 -6.92 -31.09 10.86
C ASP A 193 -5.81 -30.69 11.83
N ARG A 194 -6.15 -30.05 12.95
CA ARG A 194 -5.21 -29.75 14.04
C ARG A 194 -4.63 -31.04 14.64
N LYS A 195 -5.48 -32.04 14.90
CA LYS A 195 -5.09 -33.38 15.39
C LYS A 195 -4.38 -34.24 14.34
N ARG A 196 -4.52 -33.93 13.04
CA ARG A 196 -3.80 -34.61 11.95
C ARG A 196 -2.35 -34.09 11.80
N LYS A 197 -2.15 -32.78 11.91
CA LYS A 197 -0.80 -32.17 11.91
C LYS A 197 0.06 -32.68 13.07
N THR A 198 -0.50 -32.83 14.27
CA THR A 198 0.24 -33.37 15.43
C THR A 198 0.52 -34.88 15.34
N SER A 199 -0.38 -35.68 14.77
CA SER A 199 -0.18 -37.13 14.60
C SER A 199 0.73 -37.53 13.42
N GLN A 200 0.95 -36.65 12.45
CA GLN A 200 2.03 -36.84 11.46
C GLN A 200 3.42 -36.55 12.04
N ASN A 201 3.53 -35.60 12.98
CA ASN A 201 4.81 -35.28 13.64
C ASN A 201 5.22 -36.31 14.73
N SER A 202 4.35 -37.25 15.10
CA SER A 202 4.60 -38.22 16.18
C SER A 202 5.00 -39.63 15.70
N ARG A 203 5.56 -39.77 14.49
CA ARG A 203 6.09 -41.04 13.96
C ARG A 203 7.48 -40.91 13.33
N ALA A 204 8.47 -40.61 14.17
CA ALA A 204 9.88 -40.91 13.91
C ALA A 204 10.42 -41.81 15.05
N PRO A 205 11.10 -42.94 14.75
CA PRO A 205 11.59 -43.84 15.78
C PRO A 205 12.89 -43.34 16.44
N LEU A 206 12.94 -43.36 17.78
CA LEU A 206 14.13 -43.07 18.57
C LEU A 206 15.04 -44.30 18.68
N THR A 207 16.19 -44.27 18.01
CA THR A 207 17.49 -44.95 18.29
C THR A 207 18.36 -44.78 17.04
N SER A 208 19.60 -44.30 17.06
CA SER A 208 20.48 -43.75 18.12
C SER A 208 21.34 -42.61 17.46
N TYR A 209 22.46 -42.08 17.96
CA TYR A 209 23.36 -42.38 19.09
C TYR A 209 24.15 -41.10 19.44
N ILE A 210 24.68 -41.01 20.67
CA ILE A 210 25.83 -40.13 20.97
C ILE A 210 26.99 -41.03 21.43
N LEU A 211 28.09 -41.03 20.67
CA LEU A 211 29.51 -41.02 21.14
C LEU A 211 30.51 -41.28 20.00
N LEU A 212 31.29 -40.23 19.68
CA LEU A 212 32.73 -40.24 19.34
C LEU A 212 33.36 -41.22 18.30
N ARG A 213 34.16 -40.60 17.41
CA ARG A 213 35.34 -41.07 16.63
C ARG A 213 35.19 -41.51 15.15
N TYR A 214 36.12 -40.95 14.36
CA TYR A 214 36.79 -41.49 13.15
C TYR A 214 37.33 -42.94 13.32
N PRO A 215 37.82 -43.64 12.25
CA PRO A 215 37.99 -43.25 10.84
C PRO A 215 37.44 -44.29 9.81
N GLN A 216 37.77 -44.07 8.52
CA GLN A 216 38.04 -45.03 7.41
C GLN A 216 37.72 -46.53 7.64
N THR A 217 37.15 -47.27 6.68
CA THR A 217 37.85 -47.73 5.46
C THR A 217 36.92 -48.36 4.39
N GLN A 218 37.40 -48.39 3.12
CA GLN A 218 37.37 -49.49 2.11
C GLN A 218 36.10 -50.38 1.87
N THR A 219 35.75 -50.92 0.69
CA THR A 219 36.11 -50.75 -0.76
C THR A 219 35.24 -51.71 -1.61
N ILE A 220 35.18 -51.52 -2.96
CA ILE A 220 35.16 -52.58 -4.02
C ILE A 220 33.92 -53.52 -4.11
N THR A 221 33.46 -54.08 -5.25
CA THR A 221 33.09 -53.62 -6.62
C THR A 221 31.93 -54.55 -7.09
N THR A 222 31.50 -54.85 -8.34
CA THR A 222 31.97 -54.80 -9.76
C THR A 222 30.74 -55.12 -10.68
N ARG A 223 30.69 -55.04 -12.03
CA ARG A 223 31.69 -54.79 -13.09
C ARG A 223 31.16 -53.84 -14.21
N TRP A 224 30.70 -54.18 -15.43
CA TRP A 224 30.73 -55.40 -16.26
C TRP A 224 30.71 -55.06 -17.78
N LYS A 225 31.85 -54.59 -18.32
CA LYS A 225 32.19 -54.48 -19.78
C LYS A 225 31.50 -53.34 -20.58
N CYS A 226 31.99 -52.82 -21.72
CA CYS A 226 33.28 -52.85 -22.47
C CYS A 226 33.17 -51.76 -23.60
N GLU A 227 34.18 -51.22 -24.30
CA GLU A 227 35.66 -51.11 -24.18
C GLU A 227 36.14 -50.15 -25.32
N ARG A 228 37.43 -49.74 -25.33
CA ARG A 228 38.22 -49.25 -26.51
C ARG A 228 37.93 -47.83 -27.07
N GLN A 229 38.92 -47.06 -27.57
CA GLN A 229 40.39 -47.09 -27.41
C GLN A 229 41.09 -45.81 -27.97
N LYS A 230 42.38 -45.62 -27.58
CA LYS A 230 43.51 -45.02 -28.35
C LYS A 230 43.68 -43.47 -28.53
N ARG A 231 44.79 -43.01 -27.90
CA ARG A 231 46.00 -42.37 -28.49
C ARG A 231 46.16 -40.83 -28.61
N ARG A 232 47.26 -40.37 -27.98
CA ARG A 232 48.34 -39.47 -28.48
C ARG A 232 48.09 -37.95 -28.66
N GLU A 233 48.69 -37.17 -27.76
CA GLU A 233 49.91 -36.33 -27.95
C GLU A 233 50.44 -36.03 -29.39
N PRO A 234 51.29 -34.98 -29.60
CA PRO A 234 51.62 -33.81 -28.76
C PRO A 234 51.80 -32.49 -29.58
N LYS A 235 52.52 -31.49 -29.02
CA LYS A 235 53.27 -30.37 -29.70
C LYS A 235 52.46 -29.16 -30.21
N THR A 236 53.00 -27.93 -30.37
CA THR A 236 53.98 -27.04 -29.67
C THR A 236 54.12 -25.74 -30.52
N THR A 237 54.82 -24.71 -30.01
CA THR A 237 55.42 -23.55 -30.73
C THR A 237 54.52 -22.35 -31.12
N LYS A 238 55.04 -21.12 -31.36
CA LYS A 238 56.12 -20.29 -30.73
C LYS A 238 56.19 -18.92 -31.45
N GLU A 239 56.81 -17.89 -30.83
CA GLU A 239 57.33 -16.64 -31.46
C GLU A 239 56.29 -15.58 -31.93
N LYS A 240 56.55 -14.26 -32.04
CA LYS A 240 57.60 -13.32 -31.52
C LYS A 240 57.18 -11.85 -31.81
N SER A 241 57.79 -10.89 -31.10
CA SER A 241 58.11 -9.48 -31.53
C SER A 241 56.98 -8.50 -31.96
N SER A 242 57.12 -7.17 -31.95
CA SER A 242 57.74 -6.13 -31.06
C SER A 242 57.96 -4.83 -31.86
N LEU A 243 58.13 -3.67 -31.18
CA LEU A 243 58.48 -2.34 -31.73
C LEU A 243 57.29 -1.62 -32.42
N THR A 244 56.76 -0.46 -32.01
CA THR A 244 57.30 0.91 -31.71
C THR A 244 57.66 1.77 -32.93
N HIS A 245 56.87 2.82 -33.20
CA HIS A 245 57.36 4.22 -33.21
C HIS A 245 56.23 5.27 -33.26
N SER A 246 56.62 6.55 -33.31
CA SER A 246 55.86 7.76 -32.98
C SER A 246 56.03 8.85 -34.05
N HIS A 247 55.02 9.70 -34.29
CA HIS A 247 55.10 11.14 -34.64
C HIS A 247 53.66 11.72 -34.69
N THR A 248 53.20 12.79 -34.03
CA THR A 248 53.56 14.22 -33.80
C THR A 248 53.18 15.27 -34.88
N VAL A 249 52.20 16.13 -34.50
CA VAL A 249 51.99 17.57 -34.83
C VAL A 249 51.43 17.99 -36.22
N LYS A 250 50.25 18.66 -36.21
CA LYS A 250 50.05 20.06 -36.68
C LYS A 250 48.69 20.67 -36.25
N MET A 251 48.56 22.00 -36.34
CA MET A 251 47.39 22.81 -35.90
C MET A 251 46.73 23.62 -37.03
N ALA A 252 45.41 23.85 -36.92
CA ALA A 252 44.65 25.08 -37.25
C ALA A 252 43.21 24.90 -36.69
N ALA A 253 42.44 25.84 -36.11
CA ALA A 253 42.38 27.30 -36.04
C ALA A 253 41.39 28.00 -37.02
N GLU A 254 40.55 28.89 -36.46
CA GLU A 254 39.59 29.83 -37.10
C GLU A 254 38.37 29.18 -37.81
N SER A 255 37.17 29.79 -37.92
CA SER A 255 36.75 31.20 -37.85
C SER A 255 35.24 31.36 -37.47
N VAL A 256 34.66 32.58 -37.60
CA VAL A 256 33.30 32.97 -37.14
C VAL A 256 32.54 33.77 -38.22
N ARG A 257 31.25 33.45 -38.44
CA ARG A 257 30.10 34.23 -39.05
C ARG A 257 29.16 33.27 -39.83
N VAL A 258 27.86 33.46 -40.08
CA VAL A 258 26.74 34.39 -39.75
C VAL A 258 25.94 34.70 -41.03
N SER A 259 24.61 34.59 -40.94
CA SER A 259 23.55 35.21 -41.79
C SER A 259 23.17 34.62 -43.17
N ALA A 260 21.86 34.80 -43.46
CA ALA A 260 21.20 34.99 -44.76
C ALA A 260 20.98 33.78 -45.72
N SER A 261 19.93 33.73 -46.56
CA SER A 261 18.57 34.35 -46.48
C SER A 261 17.63 33.84 -47.60
N SER A 262 16.31 33.89 -47.34
CA SER A 262 15.21 34.31 -48.27
C SER A 262 14.84 33.53 -49.57
N ALA A 263 13.53 33.66 -49.91
CA ALA A 263 12.85 33.49 -51.22
C ALA A 263 12.10 32.14 -51.44
N CYS A 264 10.75 32.09 -51.39
CA CYS A 264 9.73 32.51 -52.38
C CYS A 264 9.42 31.40 -53.42
N ASN A 265 8.20 31.17 -53.93
CA ASN A 265 6.84 31.74 -53.72
C ASN A 265 5.82 30.61 -54.04
N PHE A 266 4.56 30.61 -53.55
CA PHE A 266 3.46 31.33 -54.22
C PHE A 266 2.30 31.76 -53.30
N SER A 267 1.06 31.88 -53.80
CA SER A 267 -0.02 32.68 -53.20
C SER A 267 -1.43 32.30 -53.72
N PHE A 268 -2.40 33.20 -53.51
CA PHE A 268 -3.86 33.15 -53.77
C PHE A 268 -4.73 32.41 -52.72
N ASN A 269 -5.87 32.96 -52.23
CA ASN A 269 -6.33 34.37 -52.20
C ASN A 269 -7.52 34.54 -51.21
N GLY A 270 -7.83 35.75 -50.71
CA GLY A 270 -9.15 36.07 -50.13
C GLY A 270 -9.25 36.95 -48.87
N SER A 271 -9.29 38.28 -49.06
CA SER A 271 -10.27 39.27 -48.52
C SER A 271 -10.90 39.10 -47.09
N GLN A 272 -11.04 40.09 -46.19
CA GLN A 272 -10.91 41.56 -46.25
C GLN A 272 -10.50 42.23 -44.90
N ARG A 273 -9.68 43.30 -45.01
CA ARG A 273 -9.68 44.60 -44.28
C ARG A 273 -9.90 44.70 -42.74
N ARG A 274 -8.89 45.24 -42.05
CA ARG A 274 -8.98 46.11 -40.85
C ARG A 274 -8.91 47.61 -41.24
N PRO A 275 -9.31 48.53 -40.34
CA PRO A 275 -8.63 49.82 -40.12
C PRO A 275 -8.22 49.99 -38.63
N THR A 276 -6.92 50.08 -38.25
CA THR A 276 -6.01 51.26 -38.19
C THR A 276 -6.24 52.24 -37.02
N ILE A 277 -5.21 52.34 -36.16
CA ILE A 277 -4.88 53.40 -35.17
C ILE A 277 -4.08 54.49 -35.92
N PRO A 278 -4.26 55.83 -35.75
CA PRO A 278 -3.73 56.58 -34.58
C PRO A 278 -4.40 57.94 -34.20
N LEU A 279 -3.95 58.57 -33.09
CA LEU A 279 -3.57 60.01 -32.99
C LEU A 279 -3.07 60.40 -31.57
N SER A 280 -2.53 61.61 -31.41
CA SER A 280 -1.93 62.24 -30.19
C SER A 280 -2.19 63.76 -30.22
N PRO A 281 -1.56 64.69 -29.43
CA PRO A 281 -0.71 64.60 -28.22
C PRO A 281 -1.07 65.62 -27.08
N ALA A 282 -0.34 65.63 -25.95
CA ALA A 282 -0.25 66.78 -25.02
C ALA A 282 1.05 66.76 -24.16
N ARG A 283 1.46 67.91 -23.60
CA ARG A 283 2.64 68.11 -22.70
C ARG A 283 2.20 68.80 -21.40
N PHE A 284 2.88 68.55 -20.26
CA PHE A 284 3.69 69.56 -19.53
C PHE A 284 4.53 68.98 -18.36
N LEU A 285 5.40 69.82 -17.77
CA LEU A 285 6.31 69.53 -16.63
C LEU A 285 5.66 69.94 -15.29
N GLY A 286 6.12 69.54 -14.08
CA GLY A 286 7.21 68.63 -13.68
C GLY A 286 7.73 68.92 -12.25
N LEU A 287 8.95 68.44 -11.93
CA LEU A 287 9.81 68.74 -10.75
C LEU A 287 9.53 68.10 -9.36
N ARG A 288 10.66 67.94 -8.64
CA ARG A 288 10.94 67.42 -7.27
C ARG A 288 10.82 68.57 -6.22
N PRO A 289 10.83 68.38 -4.86
CA PRO A 289 11.77 67.49 -4.10
C PRO A 289 11.32 66.89 -2.74
N ARG A 290 12.28 66.23 -2.07
CA ARG A 290 12.25 65.60 -0.71
C ARG A 290 12.30 66.61 0.46
N ARG A 291 11.70 66.25 1.62
CA ARG A 291 12.28 66.11 3.00
C ARG A 291 11.12 66.00 4.03
N HIS A 292 11.05 65.04 4.98
CA HIS A 292 11.89 64.65 6.14
C HIS A 292 11.57 65.40 7.46
N LEU A 293 11.51 64.65 8.58
CA LEU A 293 11.34 65.05 10.00
C LEU A 293 9.92 65.57 10.41
N SER A 294 9.49 65.55 11.68
CA SER A 294 9.70 64.61 12.82
C SER A 294 8.80 64.97 14.03
N SER A 295 8.75 64.07 15.03
CA SER A 295 8.61 64.34 16.49
C SER A 295 7.33 64.99 17.09
N SER A 296 6.53 64.13 17.77
CA SER A 296 6.14 64.19 19.21
C SER A 296 5.21 65.27 19.82
N SER A 297 4.17 64.73 20.51
CA SER A 297 3.71 65.01 21.90
C SER A 297 2.87 66.24 22.31
N GLU A 298 1.68 65.92 22.89
CA GLU A 298 1.01 66.53 24.08
C GLU A 298 0.35 67.93 23.93
N PHE A 299 -0.79 68.30 24.58
CA PHE A 299 -1.30 68.08 25.95
C PHE A 299 -2.79 68.56 26.10
N LEU A 300 -3.34 68.60 27.34
CA LEU A 300 -4.69 69.12 27.77
C LEU A 300 -5.92 68.23 27.41
N ALA A 301 -6.85 67.81 28.31
CA ALA A 301 -7.64 68.46 29.39
C ALA A 301 -8.94 69.15 28.86
N THR A 302 -10.10 69.21 29.54
CA THR A 302 -10.38 69.15 31.00
C THR A 302 -11.81 68.67 31.39
N VAL A 303 -11.91 68.00 32.55
CA VAL A 303 -13.03 67.70 33.48
C VAL A 303 -14.34 68.53 33.42
N ARG A 304 -15.50 67.88 33.73
CA ARG A 304 -16.62 68.27 34.66
C ARG A 304 -17.94 67.59 34.23
N LEU A 305 -18.90 67.12 35.05
CA LEU A 305 -19.10 66.79 36.49
C LEU A 305 -20.16 65.63 36.51
N ASN A 306 -20.79 65.08 37.56
CA ASN A 306 -20.97 65.25 39.04
C ASN A 306 -21.44 63.84 39.55
N SER A 307 -21.99 63.56 40.75
CA SER A 307 -21.66 63.79 42.18
C SER A 307 -22.76 63.13 43.05
N ILE A 308 -22.49 62.81 44.33
CA ILE A 308 -23.37 62.13 45.35
C ILE A 308 -23.16 60.60 45.34
N SER A 309 -22.35 59.99 46.23
CA SER A 309 -22.47 59.79 47.69
C SER A 309 -23.45 58.65 48.05
N SER A 310 -23.14 57.64 48.89
CA SER A 310 -22.24 57.64 50.06
C SER A 310 -21.39 56.35 50.28
N LYS A 311 -20.52 56.37 51.29
CA LYS A 311 -19.64 55.28 51.81
C LYS A 311 -20.13 54.83 53.22
N PRO A 312 -19.50 53.85 53.91
CA PRO A 312 -19.08 52.50 53.50
C PRO A 312 -19.43 51.41 54.56
N SER A 313 -19.27 50.11 54.23
CA SER A 313 -18.98 49.06 55.23
C SER A 313 -18.22 47.87 54.62
N THR A 314 -17.55 47.09 55.47
CA THR A 314 -16.61 46.02 55.09
C THR A 314 -17.22 44.63 55.04
N SER A 315 -16.97 43.86 53.97
CA SER A 315 -16.80 42.41 54.02
C SER A 315 -16.24 41.86 52.70
N GLN A 316 -15.68 40.64 52.73
CA GLN A 316 -15.11 39.95 51.57
C GLN A 316 -16.19 39.24 50.75
N SER A 317 -16.22 39.39 49.43
CA SER A 317 -16.63 38.30 48.52
C SER A 317 -16.17 38.53 47.07
N ARG A 318 -16.19 37.45 46.30
CA ARG A 318 -15.84 37.39 44.87
C ARG A 318 -16.82 38.22 44.03
N ARG A 319 -16.32 38.89 42.97
CA ARG A 319 -16.79 38.69 41.57
C ARG A 319 -16.00 39.47 40.52
N ASN A 320 -15.87 38.82 39.37
CA ASN A 320 -15.86 39.34 38.00
C ASN A 320 -15.19 40.71 37.75
N PHE A 321 -13.98 40.68 37.17
CA PHE A 321 -13.48 41.83 36.43
C PHE A 321 -14.27 41.99 35.11
N SER A 322 -14.80 43.18 34.87
CA SER A 322 -15.52 43.53 33.65
C SER A 322 -14.57 43.85 32.50
N VAL A 323 -14.87 43.30 31.32
CA VAL A 323 -14.23 43.64 30.03
C VAL A 323 -14.17 45.16 29.82
N PHE A 324 -12.97 45.73 29.68
CA PHE A 324 -12.66 46.87 28.79
C PHE A 324 -11.16 47.29 28.81
N ALA A 325 -10.21 46.36 28.56
CA ALA A 325 -8.79 46.70 28.38
C ALA A 325 -7.91 45.59 27.73
N MET A 326 -8.39 44.87 26.71
CA MET A 326 -7.59 43.83 26.02
C MET A 326 -7.80 43.86 24.50
N ALA A 327 -6.94 44.58 23.79
CA ALA A 327 -6.90 44.65 22.32
C ALA A 327 -5.48 44.76 21.73
N THR A 328 -4.44 44.62 22.56
CA THR A 328 -3.04 44.94 22.20
C THR A 328 -2.00 43.94 22.74
N GLU A 329 -2.41 42.76 23.24
CA GLU A 329 -1.49 41.72 23.75
C GLU A 329 -1.61 40.34 23.08
N GLU A 330 -2.52 40.14 22.12
CA GLU A 330 -2.69 38.85 21.41
C GLU A 330 -1.53 38.49 20.44
N SER A 331 -0.45 39.28 20.39
CA SER A 331 0.67 39.11 19.45
C SER A 331 1.95 38.52 20.03
N LYS A 332 1.98 38.17 21.32
CA LYS A 332 3.16 37.57 21.96
C LYS A 332 3.19 36.05 21.76
N ARG A 333 4.20 35.57 21.02
CA ARG A 333 4.57 34.15 20.90
C ARG A 333 4.69 33.51 22.30
N ALA A 334 3.93 32.44 22.56
CA ALA A 334 3.83 31.83 23.89
C ALA A 334 5.06 30.98 24.30
N ILE A 335 5.74 30.38 23.33
CA ILE A 335 6.96 29.58 23.50
C ILE A 335 7.99 30.05 22.45
N PRO A 336 9.25 30.36 22.84
CA PRO A 336 10.32 30.75 21.91
C PRO A 336 10.52 29.76 20.76
N LEU A 337 10.93 30.24 19.58
CA LEU A 337 11.13 29.37 18.42
C LEU A 337 12.25 28.33 18.62
N ASN A 338 13.27 28.67 19.41
CA ASN A 338 14.34 27.76 19.86
C ASN A 338 13.80 26.56 20.66
N ASP A 339 12.64 26.71 21.30
CA ASP A 339 12.04 25.71 22.19
C ASP A 339 11.02 24.82 21.44
N TYR A 340 10.99 24.89 20.10
CA TYR A 340 10.17 24.02 19.23
C TYR A 340 10.98 22.80 18.81
N ARG A 341 10.34 21.64 18.74
CA ARG A 341 10.84 20.42 18.09
C ARG A 341 9.73 19.89 17.19
N ASN A 342 9.96 19.82 15.88
CA ASN A 342 9.01 19.19 14.95
C ASN A 342 9.60 17.84 14.55
N ILE A 343 9.04 16.75 15.10
CA ILE A 343 9.65 15.42 15.05
C ILE A 343 8.77 14.36 14.37
N GLY A 344 9.41 13.50 13.58
CA GLY A 344 8.78 12.30 13.02
C GLY A 344 9.26 11.03 13.69
N ILE A 345 8.38 10.03 13.77
CA ILE A 345 8.71 8.70 14.30
C ILE A 345 8.73 7.72 13.12
N MET A 346 9.91 7.21 12.75
CA MET A 346 10.11 6.30 11.60
C MET A 346 10.57 4.91 12.06
N ALA A 347 10.13 3.85 11.37
CA ALA A 347 10.50 2.46 11.67
C ALA A 347 9.96 1.48 10.61
N HIS A 348 10.47 0.25 10.61
CA HIS A 348 9.78 -0.89 10.01
C HIS A 348 8.37 -1.12 10.62
N ILE A 349 7.58 -1.98 9.97
CA ILE A 349 6.32 -2.54 10.49
C ILE A 349 6.60 -3.22 11.85
N ASP A 350 5.62 -3.23 12.75
CA ASP A 350 5.69 -3.84 14.09
C ASP A 350 6.80 -3.36 15.05
N ALA A 351 7.78 -2.54 14.64
CA ALA A 351 8.85 -2.00 15.50
C ALA A 351 8.34 -1.07 16.64
N GLY A 352 7.03 -0.84 16.73
CA GLY A 352 6.35 -0.16 17.84
C GLY A 352 6.32 1.36 17.74
N LYS A 353 6.11 1.92 16.53
CA LYS A 353 5.93 3.37 16.30
C LYS A 353 4.80 3.93 17.13
N THR A 354 3.55 3.60 16.78
CA THR A 354 2.35 4.08 17.47
C THR A 354 2.37 3.76 18.96
N THR A 355 2.92 2.60 19.36
CA THR A 355 3.12 2.27 20.77
C THR A 355 4.02 3.28 21.48
N THR A 356 5.13 3.66 20.85
CA THR A 356 6.05 4.70 21.38
C THR A 356 5.37 6.06 21.41
N THR A 357 4.63 6.40 20.36
CA THR A 357 3.85 7.64 20.26
C THR A 357 2.80 7.74 21.37
N GLU A 358 2.00 6.70 21.62
CA GLU A 358 1.01 6.68 22.72
C GLU A 358 1.68 6.82 24.10
N ARG A 359 2.83 6.18 24.35
CA ARG A 359 3.58 6.41 25.61
C ARG A 359 4.07 7.86 25.71
N ILE A 360 4.47 8.50 24.61
CA ILE A 360 4.84 9.93 24.59
C ILE A 360 3.62 10.83 24.88
N LEU A 361 2.46 10.57 24.27
CA LEU A 361 1.22 11.31 24.55
C LEU A 361 0.80 11.19 26.02
N TYR A 362 1.04 10.03 26.63
CA TYR A 362 0.80 9.79 28.05
C TYR A 362 1.79 10.54 28.96
N TYR A 363 3.09 10.42 28.73
CA TYR A 363 4.10 11.07 29.58
C TYR A 363 4.08 12.60 29.50
N THR A 364 3.72 13.16 28.34
CA THR A 364 3.47 14.61 28.17
C THR A 364 2.14 15.08 28.79
N GLY A 365 1.37 14.18 29.41
CA GLY A 365 0.11 14.50 30.09
C GLY A 365 -1.03 14.90 29.17
N ARG A 366 -0.91 14.63 27.85
CA ARG A 366 -1.94 14.93 26.84
C ARG A 366 -3.01 13.85 26.78
N ASN A 367 -2.62 12.57 26.90
CA ASN A 367 -3.54 11.44 27.01
C ASN A 367 -3.58 10.90 28.46
N TYR A 368 -4.78 10.85 29.06
CA TYR A 368 -4.98 10.31 30.42
C TYR A 368 -5.15 8.78 30.47
N LYS A 369 -5.25 8.13 29.31
CA LYS A 369 -5.26 6.67 29.12
C LYS A 369 -4.22 6.34 28.05
N ILE A 370 -3.64 5.15 28.12
CA ILE A 370 -2.81 4.62 27.04
C ILE A 370 -3.68 3.71 26.18
N GLY A 371 -3.67 3.93 24.87
CA GLY A 371 -4.23 3.00 23.90
C GLY A 371 -3.22 1.91 23.52
N GLU A 372 -3.70 0.68 23.34
CA GLU A 372 -2.91 -0.41 22.77
C GLU A 372 -3.39 -0.71 21.35
N VAL A 373 -2.46 -0.77 20.40
CA VAL A 373 -2.72 -0.98 18.96
C VAL A 373 -3.41 -2.32 18.72
N HIS A 374 -3.00 -3.36 19.45
CA HIS A 374 -3.57 -4.72 19.35
C HIS A 374 -5.04 -4.82 19.79
N ASP A 375 -5.50 -3.90 20.65
CA ASP A 375 -6.89 -3.81 21.12
C ASP A 375 -7.72 -2.81 20.29
N GLY A 376 -7.14 -2.19 19.25
CA GLY A 376 -7.78 -1.12 18.47
C GLY A 376 -8.04 0.16 19.27
N THR A 377 -7.34 0.37 20.41
CA THR A 377 -7.59 1.48 21.34
C THR A 377 -6.60 2.63 21.23
N ALA A 378 -5.66 2.57 20.29
CA ALA A 378 -4.73 3.66 19.99
C ALA A 378 -5.46 4.95 19.56
N THR A 379 -4.90 6.10 19.93
CA THR A 379 -5.46 7.43 19.65
C THR A 379 -5.00 7.95 18.30
N MET A 380 -3.78 7.60 17.89
CA MET A 380 -3.17 8.03 16.62
C MET A 380 -3.67 7.23 15.40
N ASP A 381 -3.88 5.92 15.55
CA ASP A 381 -4.53 5.06 14.55
C ASP A 381 -6.05 5.25 14.64
N TRP A 382 -6.57 6.32 14.01
CA TRP A 382 -7.96 6.78 14.19
C TRP A 382 -8.94 6.24 13.15
N MET A 383 -8.44 5.70 12.03
CA MET A 383 -9.30 5.08 11.00
C MET A 383 -9.67 3.65 11.39
N GLU A 384 -10.89 3.22 11.03
CA GLU A 384 -11.35 1.84 11.23
C GLU A 384 -10.38 0.84 10.57
N GLN A 385 -9.86 1.16 9.38
CA GLN A 385 -8.92 0.32 8.64
C GLN A 385 -7.54 0.20 9.32
N GLU A 386 -7.12 1.22 10.08
CA GLU A 386 -5.86 1.18 10.84
C GLU A 386 -6.02 0.26 12.06
N GLN A 387 -7.16 0.37 12.75
CA GLN A 387 -7.52 -0.45 13.92
C GLN A 387 -7.79 -1.92 13.56
N GLU A 388 -8.51 -2.19 12.47
CA GLU A 388 -8.78 -3.55 11.99
C GLU A 388 -7.52 -4.31 11.55
N ARG A 389 -6.52 -3.58 11.01
CA ARG A 389 -5.29 -4.18 10.44
C ARG A 389 -4.09 -4.08 11.37
N GLY A 390 -4.16 -3.29 12.44
CA GLY A 390 -3.06 -3.04 13.37
C GLY A 390 -1.89 -2.26 12.77
N ILE A 391 -2.15 -1.44 11.74
CA ILE A 391 -1.13 -0.66 11.02
C ILE A 391 -1.55 0.80 10.85
N THR A 392 -0.64 1.72 11.12
CA THR A 392 -0.78 3.12 10.71
C THR A 392 -0.73 3.22 9.19
N ILE A 393 -1.76 3.83 8.59
CA ILE A 393 -1.91 4.03 7.15
C ILE A 393 -1.61 5.49 6.81
N THR A 394 -2.11 6.42 7.62
CA THR A 394 -1.97 7.86 7.37
C THR A 394 -1.23 8.56 8.51
N SER A 395 -0.41 9.55 8.17
CA SER A 395 0.37 10.33 9.13
C SER A 395 -0.51 11.18 10.05
N ALA A 396 -0.52 10.89 11.35
CA ALA A 396 -1.26 11.64 12.36
C ALA A 396 -0.35 12.70 13.00
N ALA A 397 -0.81 13.96 13.03
CA ALA A 397 -0.09 15.08 13.61
C ALA A 397 -0.71 15.51 14.96
N THR A 398 0.12 15.64 16.00
CA THR A 398 -0.31 16.01 17.36
C THR A 398 0.75 16.86 18.07
N THR A 399 0.35 18.03 18.56
CA THR A 399 1.19 18.87 19.45
C THR A 399 1.16 18.40 20.89
N THR A 400 2.33 18.33 21.51
CA THR A 400 2.58 17.99 22.92
C THR A 400 3.59 18.94 23.57
N PHE A 401 3.81 18.81 24.88
CA PHE A 401 4.67 19.71 25.66
C PHE A 401 5.54 18.89 26.64
N TRP A 402 6.85 19.10 26.63
CA TRP A 402 7.82 18.43 27.51
C TRP A 402 8.91 19.42 27.94
N ASN A 403 9.31 19.46 29.21
CA ASN A 403 10.36 20.35 29.72
C ASN A 403 10.26 21.82 29.20
N LYS A 404 9.05 22.38 29.18
CA LYS A 404 8.66 23.70 28.61
C LYS A 404 8.77 23.87 27.09
N HIS A 405 9.31 22.88 26.37
CA HIS A 405 9.38 22.86 24.91
C HIS A 405 8.05 22.44 24.30
N ARG A 406 7.78 22.90 23.07
CA ARG A 406 6.66 22.44 22.23
C ARG A 406 7.17 21.34 21.31
N ILE A 407 6.59 20.14 21.40
CA ILE A 407 6.95 19.00 20.55
C ILE A 407 5.75 18.70 19.64
N ASN A 408 5.88 19.06 18.37
CA ASN A 408 4.92 18.72 17.32
C ASN A 408 5.34 17.37 16.74
N ILE A 409 4.52 16.33 16.93
CA ILE A 409 4.82 14.95 16.53
C ILE A 409 4.02 14.62 15.28
N ILE A 410 4.69 14.03 14.28
CA ILE A 410 4.05 13.32 13.17
C ILE A 410 4.38 11.83 13.30
N ASP A 411 3.38 10.99 13.52
CA ASP A 411 3.56 9.54 13.39
C ASP A 411 3.55 9.18 11.90
N THR A 412 4.38 8.22 11.48
CA THR A 412 4.56 7.88 10.06
C THR A 412 4.29 6.41 9.78
N PRO A 413 3.64 6.06 8.65
CA PRO A 413 3.31 4.66 8.36
C PRO A 413 4.57 3.82 8.10
N GLY A 414 4.57 2.58 8.60
CA GLY A 414 5.72 1.66 8.44
C GLY A 414 5.71 0.84 7.16
N HIS A 415 4.61 0.86 6.42
CA HIS A 415 4.38 -0.04 5.30
C HIS A 415 4.83 0.59 3.97
N VAL A 416 5.47 -0.21 3.10
CA VAL A 416 6.09 0.25 1.84
C VAL A 416 5.10 0.98 0.93
N ASP A 417 3.86 0.51 0.87
CA ASP A 417 2.76 1.09 0.08
C ASP A 417 2.41 2.54 0.46
N PHE A 418 2.79 3.00 1.66
CA PHE A 418 2.57 4.36 2.16
C PHE A 418 3.87 5.16 2.32
N THR A 419 4.94 4.75 1.63
CA THR A 419 6.23 5.48 1.56
C THR A 419 6.09 6.95 1.19
N LEU A 420 5.04 7.36 0.46
CA LEU A 420 4.80 8.76 0.17
C LEU A 420 4.30 9.58 1.37
N GLU A 421 3.52 9.01 2.31
CA GLU A 421 3.21 9.69 3.58
C GLU A 421 4.50 9.88 4.42
N VAL A 422 5.48 8.96 4.28
CA VAL A 422 6.79 9.07 4.94
C VAL A 422 7.64 10.20 4.33
N GLU A 423 7.72 10.32 2.99
CA GLU A 423 8.41 11.47 2.37
C GLU A 423 7.71 12.81 2.66
N ARG A 424 6.37 12.84 2.67
CA ARG A 424 5.57 14.01 3.07
C ARG A 424 5.89 14.47 4.48
N ALA A 425 5.99 13.54 5.43
CA ALA A 425 6.42 13.85 6.79
C ALA A 425 7.88 14.32 6.82
N LEU A 426 8.81 13.55 6.26
CA LEU A 426 10.26 13.85 6.28
C LEU A 426 10.60 15.25 5.74
N ARG A 427 9.88 15.74 4.73
CA ARG A 427 10.10 17.07 4.16
C ARG A 427 9.63 18.23 5.07
N VAL A 428 8.75 17.97 6.03
CA VAL A 428 8.12 18.98 6.91
C VAL A 428 8.75 19.06 8.30
N LEU A 429 9.43 18.00 8.69
CA LEU A 429 9.99 17.79 10.01
C LEU A 429 11.39 18.38 10.13
N ASP A 430 11.71 18.87 11.33
CA ASP A 430 13.04 19.40 11.61
C ASP A 430 14.02 18.27 11.99
N GLY A 431 13.52 17.21 12.62
CA GLY A 431 14.30 16.04 13.02
C GLY A 431 13.45 14.78 13.18
N THR A 432 14.07 13.63 13.45
CA THR A 432 13.36 12.34 13.52
C THR A 432 13.90 11.35 14.56
N ILE A 433 13.06 10.38 14.92
CA ILE A 433 13.39 9.21 15.75
C ILE A 433 13.36 7.96 14.87
N CYS A 434 14.51 7.32 14.69
CA CYS A 434 14.67 6.04 14.00
C CYS A 434 14.49 4.89 14.99
N LEU A 435 13.31 4.27 14.99
CA LEU A 435 13.01 3.08 15.78
C LEU A 435 13.53 1.81 15.10
N PHE A 436 14.23 0.98 15.86
CA PHE A 436 14.68 -0.36 15.47
C PHE A 436 14.17 -1.40 16.46
N ASP A 437 13.85 -2.60 15.97
CA ASP A 437 13.54 -3.74 16.84
C ASP A 437 14.84 -4.40 17.31
N SER A 438 15.06 -4.49 18.62
CA SER A 438 16.25 -5.12 19.21
C SER A 438 16.48 -6.59 18.84
N VAL A 439 15.45 -7.31 18.36
CA VAL A 439 15.53 -8.72 17.94
C VAL A 439 15.89 -8.84 16.45
N ALA A 440 15.30 -8.00 15.60
CA ALA A 440 15.53 -8.03 14.15
C ALA A 440 16.79 -7.24 13.75
N GLY A 441 17.00 -6.06 14.35
CA GLY A 441 18.07 -5.12 14.04
C GLY A 441 17.66 -4.12 12.96
N VAL A 442 18.49 -3.98 11.92
CA VAL A 442 18.17 -3.18 10.72
C VAL A 442 17.44 -4.06 9.70
N GLU A 443 16.25 -3.61 9.30
CA GLU A 443 15.35 -4.31 8.38
C GLU A 443 15.23 -3.57 7.03
N PRO A 444 14.85 -4.24 5.91
CA PRO A 444 14.89 -3.65 4.57
C PRO A 444 14.13 -2.33 4.41
N GLN A 445 13.01 -2.16 5.11
CA GLN A 445 12.22 -0.93 5.06
C GLN A 445 12.84 0.18 5.94
N SER A 446 13.55 -0.17 7.01
CA SER A 446 14.38 0.78 7.74
C SER A 446 15.52 1.29 6.85
N GLU A 447 16.10 0.44 6.00
CA GLU A 447 17.09 0.84 4.98
C GLU A 447 16.49 1.81 3.95
N THR A 448 15.23 1.59 3.49
CA THR A 448 14.59 2.51 2.54
C THR A 448 14.23 3.86 3.17
N VAL A 449 13.65 3.88 4.38
CA VAL A 449 13.24 5.14 5.03
C VAL A 449 14.46 5.93 5.50
N TRP A 450 15.53 5.27 5.90
CA TRP A 450 16.81 5.92 6.19
C TRP A 450 17.34 6.69 4.96
N ARG A 451 17.34 6.06 3.78
CA ARG A 451 17.73 6.71 2.51
C ARG A 451 16.81 7.87 2.12
N GLN A 452 15.51 7.77 2.39
CA GLN A 452 14.58 8.90 2.19
C GLN A 452 14.92 10.08 3.10
N ALA A 453 15.29 9.82 4.36
CA ALA A 453 15.72 10.86 5.28
C ALA A 453 17.12 11.41 4.95
N ASP A 454 18.00 10.61 4.33
CA ASP A 454 19.30 11.07 3.79
C ASP A 454 19.10 12.03 2.61
N LYS A 455 18.19 11.71 1.69
CA LYS A 455 17.78 12.57 0.55
C LYS A 455 17.36 13.98 1.00
N TYR A 456 16.70 14.09 2.15
CA TYR A 456 16.26 15.37 2.73
C TYR A 456 17.21 15.94 3.81
N GLY A 457 18.32 15.27 4.12
CA GLY A 457 19.33 15.73 5.08
C GLY A 457 18.84 15.84 6.53
N VAL A 458 17.79 15.11 6.92
CA VAL A 458 17.08 15.30 8.20
C VAL A 458 17.88 14.71 9.38
N PRO A 459 18.22 15.50 10.42
CA PRO A 459 18.85 15.03 11.66
C PRO A 459 18.01 14.00 12.45
N ARG A 460 18.67 13.05 13.12
CA ARG A 460 18.01 11.86 13.71
C ARG A 460 18.61 11.43 15.04
N ILE A 461 17.83 10.69 15.80
CA ILE A 461 18.28 9.84 16.92
C ILE A 461 17.74 8.42 16.73
N CYS A 462 18.52 7.40 17.06
CA CYS A 462 18.11 6.00 17.02
C CYS A 462 17.56 5.55 18.37
N PHE A 463 16.43 4.84 18.40
CA PHE A 463 15.91 4.18 19.60
C PHE A 463 15.74 2.68 19.34
N VAL A 464 16.54 1.87 20.02
CA VAL A 464 16.45 0.41 19.98
C VAL A 464 15.36 -0.04 20.93
N ASN A 465 14.20 -0.38 20.37
CA ASN A 465 12.97 -0.72 21.07
C ASN A 465 12.86 -2.24 21.35
N LYS A 466 11.84 -2.61 22.13
CA LYS A 466 11.51 -3.99 22.50
C LYS A 466 12.64 -4.74 23.23
N MET A 467 13.47 -4.03 24.01
CA MET A 467 14.56 -4.66 24.80
C MET A 467 14.07 -5.75 25.79
N ASP A 468 12.76 -5.83 26.02
CA ASP A 468 12.04 -6.84 26.78
C ASP A 468 11.83 -8.19 26.06
N ARG A 469 12.06 -8.28 24.74
CA ARG A 469 11.76 -9.49 23.96
C ARG A 469 12.89 -10.52 24.02
N LEU A 470 12.53 -11.80 23.93
CA LEU A 470 13.49 -12.89 23.75
C LEU A 470 14.28 -12.67 22.45
N GLY A 471 15.62 -12.76 22.53
CA GLY A 471 16.56 -12.44 21.45
C GLY A 471 16.96 -10.96 21.35
N ALA A 472 16.51 -10.09 22.25
CA ALA A 472 16.85 -8.65 22.24
C ALA A 472 18.36 -8.41 22.41
N ASN A 473 18.99 -7.81 21.40
CA ASN A 473 20.43 -7.52 21.42
C ASN A 473 20.75 -6.11 20.87
N PHE A 474 21.05 -5.20 21.80
CA PHE A 474 21.43 -3.81 21.51
C PHE A 474 22.71 -3.70 20.67
N PHE A 475 23.77 -4.41 21.03
CA PHE A 475 25.07 -4.32 20.37
C PHE A 475 25.02 -4.84 18.92
N ARG A 476 24.33 -5.97 18.69
CA ARG A 476 24.04 -6.47 17.34
C ARG A 476 23.27 -5.44 16.50
N THR A 477 22.32 -4.74 17.09
CA THR A 477 21.55 -3.70 16.40
C THR A 477 22.44 -2.51 16.04
N ARG A 478 23.31 -2.07 16.95
CA ARG A 478 24.35 -1.05 16.72
C ARG A 478 25.30 -1.44 15.59
N ASP A 479 25.76 -2.68 15.56
CA ASP A 479 26.66 -3.16 14.50
C ASP A 479 25.96 -3.25 13.14
N MET A 480 24.68 -3.65 13.10
CA MET A 480 23.87 -3.62 11.88
C MET A 480 23.63 -2.20 11.34
N ILE A 481 23.54 -1.19 12.21
CA ILE A 481 23.49 0.23 11.79
C ILE A 481 24.78 0.62 11.04
N VAL A 482 25.95 0.13 11.48
CA VAL A 482 27.22 0.34 10.77
C VAL A 482 27.24 -0.41 9.44
N THR A 483 26.91 -1.72 9.42
CA THR A 483 27.07 -2.55 8.22
C THR A 483 26.05 -2.31 7.12
N ASN A 484 24.79 -2.01 7.47
CA ASN A 484 23.69 -1.91 6.51
C ASN A 484 23.39 -0.45 6.09
N LEU A 485 23.54 0.50 7.02
CA LEU A 485 23.19 1.91 6.79
C LEU A 485 24.44 2.78 6.54
N GLY A 486 25.64 2.29 6.88
CA GLY A 486 26.89 3.03 6.72
C GLY A 486 27.07 4.22 7.68
N ALA A 487 26.25 4.30 8.73
CA ALA A 487 26.26 5.41 9.68
C ALA A 487 27.27 5.21 10.83
N LYS A 488 27.72 6.31 11.46
CA LYS A 488 28.51 6.30 12.72
C LYS A 488 27.54 6.40 13.92
N PRO A 489 27.21 5.29 14.62
CA PRO A 489 26.36 5.34 15.81
C PRO A 489 27.14 5.88 17.02
N LEU A 490 26.60 6.91 17.67
CA LEU A 490 27.09 7.38 18.97
C LEU A 490 26.25 6.72 20.07
N VAL A 491 26.80 5.71 20.75
CA VAL A 491 26.13 5.06 21.89
C VAL A 491 26.11 6.04 23.07
N ILE A 492 24.92 6.47 23.49
CA ILE A 492 24.73 7.33 24.67
C ILE A 492 24.04 6.59 25.84
N GLN A 493 23.51 5.39 25.59
CA GLN A 493 22.88 4.53 26.59
C GLN A 493 23.29 3.06 26.42
N ILE A 494 23.37 2.34 27.54
CA ILE A 494 23.60 0.88 27.59
C ILE A 494 22.43 0.23 28.35
N PRO A 495 21.82 -0.88 27.87
CA PRO A 495 20.75 -1.55 28.59
C PRO A 495 21.25 -2.27 29.86
N ILE A 496 20.46 -2.24 30.92
CA ILE A 496 20.68 -2.99 32.17
C ILE A 496 19.81 -4.26 32.10
N GLY A 497 20.46 -5.39 31.84
CA GLY A 497 19.80 -6.65 31.51
C GLY A 497 19.24 -6.68 30.08
N SER A 498 18.63 -7.81 29.72
CA SER A 498 18.00 -8.05 28.41
C SER A 498 16.81 -8.99 28.54
N GLU A 499 15.90 -8.98 27.57
CA GLU A 499 14.71 -9.83 27.56
C GLU A 499 13.86 -9.58 28.84
N ASP A 500 13.31 -10.62 29.46
CA ASP A 500 12.60 -10.50 30.74
C ASP A 500 13.43 -9.90 31.88
N THR A 501 14.77 -9.91 31.79
CA THR A 501 15.66 -9.31 32.80
C THR A 501 15.90 -7.80 32.61
N PHE A 502 15.33 -7.17 31.57
CA PHE A 502 15.53 -5.76 31.26
C PHE A 502 14.93 -4.83 32.34
N GLN A 503 15.80 -4.26 33.17
CA GLN A 503 15.43 -3.44 34.33
C GLN A 503 15.53 -1.93 34.08
N GLY A 504 16.48 -1.50 33.25
CA GLY A 504 16.75 -0.08 33.03
C GLY A 504 17.83 0.21 31.99
N VAL A 505 18.38 1.42 32.03
CA VAL A 505 19.46 1.87 31.11
C VAL A 505 20.50 2.68 31.87
N VAL A 506 21.76 2.60 31.48
CA VAL A 506 22.84 3.49 31.93
C VAL A 506 22.87 4.72 31.02
N ASP A 507 22.80 5.92 31.59
CA ASP A 507 23.06 7.20 30.91
C ASP A 507 24.56 7.48 30.98
N LEU A 508 25.26 7.41 29.83
CA LEU A 508 26.73 7.59 29.75
C LEU A 508 27.17 9.07 29.84
N VAL A 509 26.25 10.00 29.58
CA VAL A 509 26.50 11.44 29.67
C VAL A 509 26.56 11.84 31.15
N LYS A 510 25.58 11.38 31.95
CA LYS A 510 25.54 11.60 33.41
C LYS A 510 26.32 10.58 34.24
N MET A 511 26.71 9.45 33.64
CA MET A 511 27.29 8.27 34.30
C MET A 511 26.45 7.74 35.47
N LYS A 512 25.16 7.48 35.21
CA LYS A 512 24.22 6.92 36.19
C LYS A 512 23.32 5.85 35.60
N ALA A 513 22.93 4.87 36.42
CA ALA A 513 21.87 3.94 36.09
C ALA A 513 20.50 4.60 36.27
N ILE A 514 19.60 4.37 35.33
CA ILE A 514 18.17 4.73 35.40
C ILE A 514 17.41 3.40 35.49
N VAL A 515 16.90 3.09 36.69
CA VAL A 515 16.19 1.83 36.97
C VAL A 515 14.71 2.13 37.23
N TRP A 516 13.81 1.42 36.56
CA TRP A 516 12.36 1.58 36.75
C TRP A 516 11.82 0.57 37.77
N SER A 517 11.18 1.06 38.84
CA SER A 517 10.60 0.21 39.87
C SER A 517 9.25 -0.37 39.41
N GLY A 518 9.27 -1.61 38.92
CA GLY A 518 8.08 -2.34 38.45
C GLY A 518 7.76 -2.12 36.96
N GLU A 519 6.58 -2.59 36.56
CA GLU A 519 6.05 -2.48 35.18
C GLU A 519 4.77 -1.60 35.12
N GLU A 520 4.43 -0.93 36.23
CA GLU A 520 3.23 -0.10 36.36
C GLU A 520 3.22 1.12 35.41
N LEU A 521 2.01 1.58 35.06
CA LEU A 521 1.81 2.78 34.24
C LEU A 521 2.33 4.02 34.97
N GLY A 522 3.39 4.64 34.43
CA GLY A 522 4.11 5.71 35.12
C GLY A 522 5.06 5.24 36.22
N ALA A 523 5.57 4.00 36.13
CA ALA A 523 6.58 3.44 37.04
C ALA A 523 7.69 4.46 37.36
N LYS A 524 7.91 4.68 38.65
CA LYS A 524 8.95 5.60 39.13
C LYS A 524 10.31 5.06 38.71
N PHE A 525 11.14 5.92 38.13
CA PHE A 525 12.55 5.63 37.91
C PHE A 525 13.40 6.28 39.01
N VAL A 526 14.49 5.61 39.36
CA VAL A 526 15.49 6.10 40.30
C VAL A 526 16.82 6.25 39.56
N TYR A 527 17.54 7.32 39.86
CA TYR A 527 18.94 7.48 39.45
C TYR A 527 19.83 6.80 40.50
N GLU A 528 20.45 5.69 40.13
CA GLU A 528 21.33 4.89 40.97
C GLU A 528 22.75 4.88 40.38
N ASP A 529 23.73 4.42 41.17
CA ASP A 529 25.10 4.23 40.68
C ASP A 529 25.15 3.04 39.71
N ILE A 530 26.14 3.03 38.80
CA ILE A 530 26.23 2.01 37.74
C ILE A 530 26.52 0.62 38.35
N PRO A 531 25.77 -0.43 37.99
CA PRO A 531 26.05 -1.81 38.44
C PRO A 531 27.49 -2.23 38.13
N THR A 532 28.13 -2.91 39.09
CA THR A 532 29.56 -3.26 39.04
C THR A 532 29.95 -4.16 37.87
N ASP A 533 29.00 -4.95 37.35
CA ASP A 533 29.13 -5.79 36.16
C ASP A 533 29.08 -5.02 34.84
N LEU A 534 28.50 -3.82 34.84
CA LEU A 534 28.43 -2.92 33.69
C LEU A 534 29.41 -1.75 33.76
N GLN A 535 30.13 -1.58 34.88
CA GLN A 535 30.98 -0.41 35.12
C GLN A 535 32.16 -0.31 34.13
N GLU A 536 32.87 -1.40 33.88
CA GLU A 536 33.97 -1.43 32.88
C GLU A 536 33.45 -1.10 31.47
N LEU A 537 32.31 -1.70 31.09
CA LEU A 537 31.68 -1.51 29.79
C LEU A 537 31.17 -0.07 29.58
N ALA A 538 30.54 0.52 30.60
CA ALA A 538 30.10 1.91 30.58
C ALA A 538 31.29 2.87 30.45
N GLN A 539 32.44 2.54 31.06
CA GLN A 539 33.64 3.36 30.98
C GLN A 539 34.33 3.23 29.61
N GLU A 540 34.36 2.04 29.00
CA GLU A 540 34.81 1.84 27.61
C GLU A 540 33.96 2.67 26.62
N TYR A 541 32.64 2.54 26.68
CA TYR A 541 31.74 3.28 25.79
C TYR A 541 31.75 4.78 26.06
N ARG A 542 31.95 5.24 27.31
CA ARG A 542 32.15 6.67 27.61
C ARG A 542 33.39 7.22 26.92
N SER A 543 34.51 6.50 26.91
CA SER A 543 35.71 6.92 26.17
C SER A 543 35.44 7.01 24.66
N GLN A 544 34.88 5.95 24.05
CA GLN A 544 34.52 5.96 22.62
C GLN A 544 33.54 7.09 22.25
N MET A 545 32.61 7.40 23.16
CA MET A 545 31.65 8.49 23.04
C MET A 545 32.35 9.85 23.08
N ILE A 546 33.21 10.11 24.07
CA ILE A 546 33.96 11.37 24.20
C ILE A 546 34.91 11.56 23.01
N GLU A 547 35.69 10.55 22.64
CA GLU A 547 36.57 10.57 21.46
C GLU A 547 35.82 10.96 20.18
N THR A 548 34.62 10.40 19.96
CA THR A 548 33.78 10.74 18.81
C THR A 548 33.19 12.16 18.85
N ILE A 549 33.05 12.74 20.05
CA ILE A 549 32.41 14.04 20.27
C ILE A 549 33.43 15.20 20.16
N ILE A 550 34.66 15.01 20.64
CA ILE A 550 35.72 16.03 20.57
C ILE A 550 36.23 16.29 19.15
N ASP A 551 36.09 15.32 18.23
CA ASP A 551 36.32 15.46 16.77
C ASP A 551 35.62 16.69 16.16
N LEU A 552 34.60 17.25 16.83
CA LEU A 552 33.80 18.37 16.35
C LEU A 552 34.25 19.75 16.85
N ASP A 553 35.18 19.85 17.81
CA ASP A 553 35.55 21.15 18.40
C ASP A 553 37.00 21.19 18.91
N ASP A 554 37.86 21.90 18.18
CA ASP A 554 39.31 21.95 18.40
C ASP A 554 39.69 22.33 19.85
N GLN A 555 38.93 23.25 20.48
CA GLN A 555 39.23 23.72 21.85
C GLN A 555 38.98 22.64 22.90
N VAL A 556 37.98 21.78 22.67
CA VAL A 556 37.64 20.67 23.58
C VAL A 556 38.56 19.48 23.31
N MET A 557 38.98 19.26 22.06
CA MET A 557 40.03 18.32 21.71
C MET A 557 41.38 18.67 22.37
N GLU A 558 41.81 19.94 22.29
CA GLU A 558 43.03 20.42 22.99
C GLU A 558 42.92 20.17 24.51
N SER A 559 41.80 20.57 25.13
CA SER A 559 41.56 20.39 26.57
C SER A 559 41.58 18.91 27.00
N TYR A 560 41.02 18.02 26.17
CA TYR A 560 41.01 16.58 26.43
C TYR A 560 42.40 15.95 26.30
N LEU A 561 43.22 16.41 25.35
CA LEU A 561 44.62 15.99 25.20
C LEU A 561 45.51 16.47 26.37
N GLU A 562 45.15 17.57 27.03
CA GLU A 562 45.74 17.99 28.31
C GLU A 562 45.24 17.18 29.52
N GLY A 563 44.27 16.28 29.33
CA GLY A 563 43.72 15.38 30.35
C GLY A 563 42.49 15.91 31.10
N VAL A 564 41.80 16.93 30.56
CA VAL A 564 40.58 17.49 31.15
C VAL A 564 39.34 16.89 30.47
N GLU A 565 38.54 16.10 31.19
CA GLU A 565 37.23 15.64 30.70
C GLU A 565 36.24 16.82 30.56
N PRO A 566 35.45 16.88 29.48
CA PRO A 566 34.41 17.90 29.30
C PRO A 566 33.23 17.71 30.27
N ASP A 567 32.57 18.81 30.63
CA ASP A 567 31.39 18.83 31.49
C ASP A 567 30.10 18.35 30.79
N GLU A 568 29.05 18.04 31.58
CA GLU A 568 27.77 17.54 31.04
C GLU A 568 27.15 18.49 29.99
N GLU A 569 27.21 19.81 30.20
CA GLU A 569 26.64 20.74 29.23
C GLU A 569 27.46 20.79 27.94
N THR A 570 28.80 20.80 28.03
CA THR A 570 29.67 20.77 26.85
C THR A 570 29.52 19.48 26.06
N ILE A 571 29.45 18.32 26.74
CA ILE A 571 29.11 17.03 26.11
C ILE A 571 27.78 17.16 25.34
N LYS A 572 26.72 17.66 25.98
CA LYS A 572 25.41 17.82 25.32
C LYS A 572 25.43 18.79 24.15
N LYS A 573 26.11 19.93 24.27
CA LYS A 573 26.28 20.93 23.20
C LYS A 573 26.96 20.31 21.97
N LEU A 574 27.99 19.50 22.18
CA LEU A 574 28.71 18.82 21.10
C LEU A 574 27.93 17.62 20.50
N ILE A 575 27.19 16.85 21.31
CA ILE A 575 26.26 15.83 20.78
C ILE A 575 25.20 16.50 19.89
N ARG A 576 24.60 17.61 20.34
CA ARG A 576 23.65 18.40 19.54
C ARG A 576 24.29 18.88 18.23
N LYS A 577 25.50 19.47 18.29
CA LYS A 577 26.29 19.92 17.13
C LYS A 577 26.44 18.79 16.10
N GLY A 578 26.92 17.62 16.53
CA GLY A 578 27.15 16.44 15.67
C GLY A 578 25.89 15.76 15.14
N THR A 579 24.80 15.80 15.90
CA THR A 579 23.48 15.28 15.49
C THR A 579 22.90 16.15 14.37
N ILE A 580 22.97 17.48 14.51
CA ILE A 580 22.44 18.44 13.53
C ILE A 580 23.31 18.45 12.26
N SER A 581 24.64 18.31 12.37
CA SER A 581 25.53 18.13 11.22
C SER A 581 25.49 16.71 10.62
N SER A 582 24.68 15.80 11.16
CA SER A 582 24.57 14.38 10.77
C SER A 582 25.93 13.63 10.73
N SER A 583 26.89 14.07 11.53
CA SER A 583 28.25 13.49 11.58
C SER A 583 28.32 12.19 12.38
N PHE A 584 27.38 12.01 13.31
CA PHE A 584 27.05 10.76 13.98
C PHE A 584 25.58 10.77 14.37
N VAL A 585 25.02 9.60 14.73
CA VAL A 585 23.63 9.47 15.15
C VAL A 585 23.56 8.92 16.57
N PRO A 586 23.02 9.68 17.56
CA PRO A 586 22.86 9.19 18.93
C PRO A 586 21.98 7.95 19.02
N VAL A 587 22.40 6.94 19.79
CA VAL A 587 21.69 5.67 19.96
C VAL A 587 21.27 5.47 21.42
N LEU A 588 19.95 5.32 21.59
CA LEU A 588 19.24 5.06 22.83
C LEU A 588 18.62 3.64 22.82
N CYS A 589 18.16 3.17 23.97
CA CYS A 589 17.46 1.88 24.08
C CYS A 589 16.30 1.89 25.08
N GLY A 590 15.36 0.95 24.93
CA GLY A 590 14.26 0.80 25.87
C GLY A 590 13.17 -0.19 25.45
N SER A 591 12.03 -0.07 26.13
CA SER A 591 10.81 -0.81 25.80
C SER A 591 9.59 0.11 25.96
N ALA A 592 9.03 0.52 24.83
CA ALA A 592 7.75 1.23 24.80
C ALA A 592 6.58 0.36 25.31
N PHE A 593 6.72 -0.97 25.30
CA PHE A 593 5.71 -1.88 25.85
C PHE A 593 5.77 -1.93 27.38
N LYS A 594 6.96 -2.20 27.97
CA LYS A 594 7.16 -2.26 29.43
C LYS A 594 7.32 -0.89 30.11
N ASN A 595 7.00 0.21 29.43
CA ASN A 595 7.06 1.59 29.96
C ASN A 595 8.47 2.11 30.35
N LYS A 596 9.56 1.55 29.81
CA LYS A 596 10.95 1.89 30.19
C LYS A 596 11.72 2.57 29.03
N GLY A 597 12.54 3.57 29.34
CA GLY A 597 13.40 4.29 28.37
C GLY A 597 12.73 5.42 27.58
N VAL A 598 11.41 5.56 27.62
CA VAL A 598 10.68 6.60 26.84
C VAL A 598 10.87 8.01 27.42
N GLN A 599 11.03 8.16 28.73
CA GLN A 599 11.29 9.48 29.33
C GLN A 599 12.70 10.02 28.97
N PRO A 600 13.78 9.22 29.08
CA PRO A 600 15.09 9.61 28.52
C PRO A 600 15.09 9.87 27.01
N LEU A 601 14.23 9.20 26.23
CA LEU A 601 14.04 9.52 24.81
C LEU A 601 13.44 10.92 24.61
N LEU A 602 12.46 11.33 25.42
CA LEU A 602 11.90 12.69 25.38
C LEU A 602 12.88 13.77 25.82
N ASP A 603 13.74 13.47 26.80
CA ASP A 603 14.84 14.37 27.17
C ASP A 603 15.87 14.49 26.02
N ALA A 604 16.23 13.39 25.36
CA ALA A 604 17.14 13.40 24.20
C ALA A 604 16.55 14.10 22.95
N VAL A 605 15.23 14.04 22.75
CA VAL A 605 14.51 14.84 21.73
C VAL A 605 14.69 16.34 22.00
N VAL A 606 14.58 16.77 23.26
CA VAL A 606 14.76 18.17 23.64
C VAL A 606 16.24 18.57 23.50
N ASP A 607 17.16 17.80 24.05
CA ASP A 607 18.59 18.14 24.11
C ASP A 607 19.28 18.08 22.73
N TYR A 608 19.00 17.08 21.88
CA TYR A 608 19.82 16.80 20.69
C TYR A 608 19.16 17.09 19.33
N LEU A 609 17.83 16.98 19.19
CA LEU A 609 17.17 17.28 17.91
C LEU A 609 17.03 18.80 17.66
N PRO A 610 17.11 19.26 16.40
CA PRO A 610 17.08 20.67 16.05
C PRO A 610 15.75 21.37 16.39
N SER A 611 15.84 22.69 16.58
CA SER A 611 14.74 23.63 16.43
C SER A 611 14.67 24.18 15.00
N PRO A 612 13.57 24.84 14.59
CA PRO A 612 13.49 25.52 13.30
C PRO A 612 14.59 26.58 13.06
N VAL A 613 15.27 27.05 14.10
CA VAL A 613 16.34 28.06 14.04
C VAL A 613 17.72 27.43 13.82
N ASP A 614 17.90 26.16 14.19
CA ASP A 614 19.18 25.44 14.02
C ASP A 614 19.39 24.92 12.59
N LEU A 615 18.34 24.97 11.75
CA LEU A 615 18.34 24.49 10.37
C LEU A 615 18.68 25.62 9.37
N PRO A 616 19.22 25.28 8.18
CA PRO A 616 19.44 26.26 7.13
C PRO A 616 18.13 26.89 6.64
N ALA A 617 18.22 28.14 6.18
CA ALA A 617 17.10 28.87 5.59
C ALA A 617 16.41 28.08 4.46
N MET A 618 15.09 28.08 4.45
CA MET A 618 14.30 27.35 3.47
C MET A 618 14.48 27.94 2.07
N LYS A 619 14.82 27.07 1.12
CA LYS A 619 15.06 27.46 -0.27
C LYS A 619 13.81 27.29 -1.10
N GLY A 620 13.55 28.28 -1.93
CA GLY A 620 12.53 28.25 -2.97
C GLY A 620 13.01 28.98 -4.22
N THR A 621 12.13 29.10 -5.20
CA THR A 621 12.35 29.81 -6.45
C THR A 621 11.30 30.87 -6.68
N ASP A 622 11.61 31.85 -7.53
CA ASP A 622 10.63 32.82 -8.02
C ASP A 622 9.60 32.13 -8.95
N PRO A 623 8.29 32.42 -8.83
CA PRO A 623 7.26 31.81 -9.69
C PRO A 623 7.39 32.16 -11.18
N GLU A 624 7.98 33.32 -11.53
CA GLU A 624 8.21 33.74 -12.91
C GLU A 624 9.59 33.32 -13.44
N ASN A 625 10.58 33.07 -12.56
CA ASN A 625 11.90 32.60 -12.95
C ASN A 625 12.47 31.49 -12.02
N PRO A 626 12.38 30.21 -12.42
CA PRO A 626 12.93 29.07 -11.68
C PRO A 626 14.45 29.10 -11.40
N GLU A 627 15.24 29.92 -12.11
CA GLU A 627 16.69 30.05 -11.87
C GLU A 627 17.01 30.97 -10.69
N LEU A 628 16.07 31.80 -10.23
CA LEU A 628 16.25 32.69 -9.09
C LEU A 628 15.91 31.96 -7.78
N ILE A 629 16.95 31.51 -7.06
CA ILE A 629 16.82 30.94 -5.72
C ILE A 629 16.54 32.07 -4.72
N ILE A 630 15.45 31.92 -3.95
CA ILE A 630 15.06 32.80 -2.85
C ILE A 630 15.20 31.98 -1.56
N GLU A 631 15.82 32.55 -0.53
CA GLU A 631 15.95 31.92 0.79
C GLU A 631 15.07 32.64 1.82
N ARG A 632 14.45 31.87 2.73
CA ARG A 632 13.59 32.34 3.83
C ARG A 632 14.16 31.88 5.16
N ALA A 633 14.50 32.80 6.05
CA ALA A 633 14.91 32.43 7.41
C ALA A 633 13.68 32.10 8.27
N ALA A 634 13.88 31.25 9.28
CA ALA A 634 12.85 30.90 10.25
C ALA A 634 12.59 32.07 11.22
N SER A 635 11.86 33.09 10.74
CA SER A 635 11.55 34.31 11.46
C SER A 635 10.07 34.70 11.31
N ASP A 636 9.46 35.04 12.45
CA ASP A 636 8.09 35.55 12.51
C ASP A 636 7.89 36.87 11.76
N ASP A 637 8.93 37.66 11.53
CA ASP A 637 8.83 38.99 10.92
C ASP A 637 9.20 39.00 9.41
N GLU A 638 9.49 37.84 8.83
CA GLU A 638 9.58 37.69 7.37
C GLU A 638 8.19 37.61 6.70
N PRO A 639 8.10 37.84 5.37
CA PRO A 639 6.91 37.51 4.58
C PRO A 639 6.51 36.03 4.73
N PHE A 640 5.21 35.77 4.71
CA PHE A 640 4.67 34.43 4.94
C PHE A 640 5.10 33.42 3.87
N SER A 641 5.59 32.26 4.31
CA SER A 641 5.74 31.08 3.46
C SER A 641 5.37 29.80 4.23
N GLY A 642 4.63 28.91 3.57
CA GLY A 642 4.30 27.60 4.11
C GLY A 642 3.99 26.56 3.03
N LEU A 643 4.26 25.30 3.34
CA LEU A 643 4.08 24.16 2.43
C LEU A 643 2.84 23.36 2.84
N ALA A 644 1.89 23.18 1.91
CA ALA A 644 0.81 22.22 2.05
C ALA A 644 1.35 20.80 1.84
N PHE A 645 1.30 19.94 2.86
CA PHE A 645 1.95 18.62 2.83
C PHE A 645 1.00 17.44 2.95
N LYS A 646 -0.23 17.67 3.43
CA LYS A 646 -1.27 16.66 3.52
C LYS A 646 -2.65 17.30 3.37
N ILE A 647 -3.57 16.57 2.76
CA ILE A 647 -4.98 16.95 2.65
C ILE A 647 -5.83 15.82 3.24
N MET A 648 -6.93 16.19 3.89
CA MET A 648 -7.88 15.25 4.50
C MET A 648 -9.31 15.78 4.35
N SER A 649 -10.21 14.96 3.82
CA SER A 649 -11.64 15.27 3.74
C SER A 649 -12.33 15.01 5.09
N ASP A 650 -12.65 16.07 5.83
CA ASP A 650 -13.49 15.96 7.02
C ASP A 650 -14.99 16.12 6.68
N SER A 651 -15.84 15.34 7.36
CA SER A 651 -17.29 15.35 7.16
C SER A 651 -18.01 16.60 7.69
N PHE A 652 -17.40 17.35 8.63
CA PHE A 652 -18.02 18.53 9.26
C PHE A 652 -17.46 19.86 8.73
N VAL A 653 -16.18 19.90 8.37
CA VAL A 653 -15.44 21.10 7.98
C VAL A 653 -15.11 21.11 6.47
N GLY A 654 -15.19 19.96 5.80
CA GLY A 654 -14.78 19.80 4.40
C GLY A 654 -13.28 19.50 4.27
N SER A 655 -12.66 19.95 3.18
CA SER A 655 -11.22 19.74 2.98
C SER A 655 -10.40 20.52 4.01
N LEU A 656 -9.52 19.79 4.70
CA LEU A 656 -8.50 20.31 5.60
C LEU A 656 -7.12 20.16 4.94
N THR A 657 -6.46 21.28 4.68
CA THR A 657 -5.09 21.30 4.14
C THR A 657 -4.09 21.53 5.26
N PHE A 658 -3.29 20.53 5.60
CA PHE A 658 -2.22 20.64 6.59
C PHE A 658 -1.03 21.40 5.99
N VAL A 659 -0.61 22.46 6.69
CA VAL A 659 0.43 23.40 6.26
C VAL A 659 1.51 23.52 7.33
N ARG A 660 2.76 23.42 6.89
CA ARG A 660 3.96 23.74 7.65
C ARG A 660 4.30 25.22 7.43
N VAL A 661 4.38 26.03 8.48
CA VAL A 661 4.78 27.45 8.37
C VAL A 661 6.30 27.57 8.55
N TYR A 662 7.00 28.02 7.51
CA TYR A 662 8.45 28.17 7.50
C TYR A 662 8.93 29.60 7.76
N SER A 663 8.12 30.61 7.40
CA SER A 663 8.41 32.02 7.70
C SER A 663 7.13 32.84 7.89
N GLY A 664 7.23 33.93 8.65
CA GLY A 664 6.17 34.91 8.85
C GLY A 664 5.05 34.46 9.80
N LYS A 665 3.88 35.09 9.62
CA LYS A 665 2.66 34.86 10.43
C LYS A 665 1.44 34.72 9.53
N LEU A 666 0.52 33.83 9.90
CA LEU A 666 -0.71 33.55 9.18
C LEU A 666 -1.93 33.88 10.04
N THR A 667 -2.91 34.61 9.51
CA THR A 667 -4.07 35.09 10.29
C THR A 667 -5.40 34.61 9.70
N ALA A 668 -6.37 34.25 10.55
CA ALA A 668 -7.69 33.82 10.11
C ALA A 668 -8.40 34.93 9.31
N GLY A 669 -9.04 34.57 8.19
CA GLY A 669 -9.71 35.51 7.28
C GLY A 669 -8.82 36.23 6.25
N SER A 670 -7.50 36.06 6.32
CA SER A 670 -6.53 36.64 5.36
C SER A 670 -6.54 35.95 3.98
N TYR A 671 -5.74 36.49 3.06
CA TYR A 671 -5.55 35.94 1.70
C TYR A 671 -4.08 35.59 1.49
N VAL A 672 -3.83 34.44 0.86
CA VAL A 672 -2.49 33.97 0.48
C VAL A 672 -2.46 33.64 -1.01
N LEU A 673 -1.26 33.64 -1.59
CA LEU A 673 -1.04 33.18 -2.95
C LEU A 673 -0.58 31.73 -2.92
N ASN A 674 -1.33 30.83 -3.55
CA ASN A 674 -0.81 29.56 -4.02
C ASN A 674 0.14 29.88 -5.19
N ALA A 675 1.44 29.91 -4.89
CA ALA A 675 2.47 30.34 -5.84
C ALA A 675 2.59 29.40 -7.04
N ASN A 676 2.29 28.11 -6.85
CA ASN A 676 2.39 27.08 -7.88
C ASN A 676 1.30 27.17 -8.95
N LYS A 677 0.09 27.62 -8.60
CA LYS A 677 -1.01 27.87 -9.55
C LYS A 677 -1.21 29.36 -9.88
N ASN A 678 -0.44 30.26 -9.27
CA ASN A 678 -0.65 31.71 -9.27
C ASN A 678 -2.12 32.10 -8.98
N LYS A 679 -2.70 31.46 -7.94
CA LYS A 679 -4.09 31.65 -7.52
C LYS A 679 -4.14 32.22 -6.10
N LYS A 680 -5.02 33.21 -5.88
CA LYS A 680 -5.28 33.75 -4.54
C LYS A 680 -6.33 32.90 -3.81
N GLU A 681 -5.91 32.30 -2.72
CA GLU A 681 -6.74 31.51 -1.80
C GLU A 681 -7.13 32.37 -0.58
N ARG A 682 -8.28 32.06 0.04
CA ARG A 682 -8.76 32.75 1.24
C ARG A 682 -8.77 31.81 2.42
N ILE A 683 -8.13 32.21 3.51
CA ILE A 683 -8.04 31.41 4.73
C ILE A 683 -9.34 31.56 5.52
N GLY A 684 -10.07 30.46 5.68
CA GLY A 684 -11.28 30.40 6.50
C GLY A 684 -10.95 30.32 7.99
N ARG A 685 -10.75 29.11 8.50
CA ARG A 685 -10.35 28.81 9.88
C ARG A 685 -8.96 28.19 9.90
N LEU A 686 -8.17 28.54 10.91
CA LEU A 686 -6.94 27.85 11.30
C LEU A 686 -7.33 26.86 12.40
N LEU A 687 -6.98 25.59 12.25
CA LEU A 687 -7.21 24.55 13.25
C LEU A 687 -5.87 23.96 13.68
N GLU A 688 -5.62 23.91 14.99
CA GLU A 688 -4.61 23.02 15.54
C GLU A 688 -5.24 21.64 15.77
N MET A 689 -4.53 20.60 15.35
CA MET A 689 -5.02 19.21 15.37
C MET A 689 -4.30 18.42 16.47
N HIS A 690 -5.07 17.65 17.22
CA HIS A 690 -4.58 16.70 18.21
C HIS A 690 -5.29 15.36 17.95
N ALA A 691 -4.68 14.52 17.12
CA ALA A 691 -5.31 13.34 16.50
C ALA A 691 -6.67 13.68 15.86
N ASN A 692 -7.78 13.25 16.46
CA ASN A 692 -9.15 13.52 15.99
C ASN A 692 -9.76 14.85 16.49
N SER A 693 -9.18 15.42 17.55
CA SER A 693 -9.67 16.63 18.23
C SER A 693 -9.03 17.91 17.67
N ARG A 694 -9.71 19.05 17.85
CA ARG A 694 -9.49 20.26 17.05
C ARG A 694 -9.65 21.51 17.90
N GLU A 695 -8.68 22.41 17.85
CA GLU A 695 -8.72 23.71 18.54
C GLU A 695 -8.69 24.85 17.49
N ASP A 696 -9.65 25.78 17.55
CA ASP A 696 -9.70 26.95 16.65
C ASP A 696 -8.64 27.98 17.06
N VAL A 697 -7.72 28.29 16.15
CA VAL A 697 -6.62 29.24 16.36
C VAL A 697 -6.88 30.53 15.56
N LYS A 698 -6.48 31.69 16.09
CA LYS A 698 -6.59 32.99 15.38
C LYS A 698 -5.41 33.30 14.47
N VAL A 699 -4.21 32.89 14.89
CA VAL A 699 -2.91 33.24 14.30
C VAL A 699 -1.99 32.04 14.41
N ALA A 700 -1.34 31.65 13.31
CA ALA A 700 -0.22 30.73 13.32
C ALA A 700 1.09 31.48 13.03
N LEU A 701 2.18 30.99 13.58
CA LEU A 701 3.51 31.61 13.58
C LEU A 701 4.52 30.69 12.89
N THR A 702 5.77 31.16 12.74
CA THR A 702 6.84 30.34 12.18
C THR A 702 7.10 29.10 13.04
N GLY A 703 7.29 27.94 12.40
CA GLY A 703 7.49 26.67 13.10
C GLY A 703 6.21 25.97 13.57
N ASP A 704 5.02 26.51 13.27
CA ASP A 704 3.75 25.82 13.50
C ASP A 704 3.44 24.77 12.41
N ILE A 705 2.57 23.82 12.78
CA ILE A 705 1.91 22.85 11.89
C ILE A 705 0.41 22.98 12.16
N ILE A 706 -0.37 23.31 11.13
CA ILE A 706 -1.79 23.69 11.25
C ILE A 706 -2.63 23.16 10.09
N ALA A 707 -3.91 22.91 10.31
CA ALA A 707 -4.87 22.59 9.27
C ALA A 707 -5.66 23.85 8.84
N LEU A 708 -5.67 24.13 7.54
CA LEU A 708 -6.47 25.18 6.90
C LEU A 708 -7.79 24.62 6.39
N ALA A 709 -8.89 25.17 6.89
CA ALA A 709 -10.23 24.76 6.47
C ALA A 709 -10.70 25.50 5.21
N GLY A 710 -11.09 24.74 4.18
CA GLY A 710 -11.88 25.25 3.04
C GLY A 710 -11.09 25.87 1.88
N LEU A 711 -9.81 25.52 1.72
CA LEU A 711 -9.08 25.76 0.47
C LEU A 711 -9.72 24.96 -0.68
N LYS A 712 -9.51 25.41 -1.93
CA LYS A 712 -10.20 24.86 -3.11
C LYS A 712 -9.30 24.35 -4.22
N ASP A 713 -8.21 25.07 -4.45
CA ASP A 713 -7.29 24.83 -5.57
C ASP A 713 -5.94 24.28 -5.09
N THR A 714 -5.67 24.35 -3.79
CA THR A 714 -4.40 23.93 -3.19
C THR A 714 -4.33 22.42 -3.02
N ILE A 715 -3.29 21.79 -3.59
CA ILE A 715 -3.02 20.35 -3.43
C ILE A 715 -1.74 20.11 -2.60
N THR A 716 -1.57 18.87 -2.15
CA THR A 716 -0.34 18.35 -1.53
C THR A 716 0.90 18.67 -2.37
N GLY A 717 1.94 19.24 -1.73
CA GLY A 717 3.18 19.67 -2.37
C GLY A 717 3.21 21.13 -2.84
N GLU A 718 2.14 21.90 -2.63
CA GLU A 718 2.09 23.31 -3.06
C GLU A 718 2.42 24.33 -1.97
N THR A 719 3.00 25.45 -2.40
CA THR A 719 3.41 26.56 -1.53
C THR A 719 2.31 27.61 -1.42
N LEU A 720 1.95 27.93 -0.19
CA LEU A 720 1.18 29.13 0.17
C LEU A 720 2.17 30.22 0.59
N SER A 721 2.01 31.41 0.02
CA SER A 721 2.96 32.52 0.17
C SER A 721 2.24 33.87 0.34
N ASP A 722 2.96 34.86 0.84
CA ASP A 722 2.54 36.26 0.81
C ASP A 722 2.29 36.74 -0.64
N PRO A 723 1.09 37.26 -0.97
CA PRO A 723 0.79 37.81 -2.29
C PRO A 723 1.64 39.00 -2.75
N GLU A 724 2.39 39.67 -1.87
CA GLU A 724 3.32 40.74 -2.24
C GLU A 724 4.76 40.22 -2.46
N ASN A 725 5.14 39.10 -1.85
CA ASN A 725 6.50 38.54 -1.87
C ASN A 725 6.46 37.02 -2.17
N PRO A 726 5.97 36.61 -3.35
CA PRO A 726 5.67 35.22 -3.64
C PRO A 726 6.94 34.36 -3.72
N ILE A 727 6.81 33.09 -3.37
CA ILE A 727 7.89 32.10 -3.41
C ILE A 727 7.29 30.72 -3.69
N VAL A 728 7.97 29.92 -4.52
CA VAL A 728 7.70 28.49 -4.68
C VAL A 728 8.76 27.72 -3.88
N LEU A 729 8.38 27.06 -2.80
CA LEU A 729 9.27 26.13 -2.12
C LEU A 729 9.51 24.90 -3.01
N GLU A 730 10.69 24.29 -2.88
CA GLU A 730 11.03 23.05 -3.59
C GLU A 730 9.98 21.96 -3.30
N ARG A 731 9.33 21.49 -4.39
CA ARG A 731 8.26 20.50 -4.37
C ARG A 731 8.79 19.11 -4.00
N MET A 732 7.90 18.29 -3.47
CA MET A 732 8.12 16.85 -3.40
C MET A 732 8.02 16.24 -4.81
N ASP A 733 8.93 15.33 -5.11
CA ASP A 733 8.93 14.53 -6.33
C ASP A 733 8.11 13.25 -6.08
N PHE A 734 7.11 12.99 -6.92
CA PHE A 734 6.14 11.92 -6.70
C PHE A 734 6.48 10.72 -7.61
N PRO A 735 6.70 9.51 -7.06
CA PRO A 735 7.02 8.33 -7.85
C PRO A 735 5.81 7.87 -8.67
N ASP A 736 6.06 7.37 -9.89
CA ASP A 736 5.03 6.77 -10.74
C ASP A 736 4.35 5.56 -10.06
N PRO A 737 3.02 5.39 -10.21
CA PRO A 737 2.31 4.25 -9.65
C PRO A 737 2.72 2.91 -10.31
N VAL A 738 2.93 1.89 -9.48
CA VAL A 738 3.52 0.60 -9.89
C VAL A 738 2.50 -0.54 -10.11
N ILE A 739 1.27 -0.41 -9.60
CA ILE A 739 0.17 -1.35 -9.87
C ILE A 739 -1.00 -0.60 -10.52
N LYS A 740 -1.65 -1.24 -11.50
CA LYS A 740 -2.92 -0.81 -12.10
C LYS A 740 -3.99 -1.88 -11.90
N VAL A 741 -5.22 -1.46 -11.61
CA VAL A 741 -6.38 -2.32 -11.30
C VAL A 741 -7.63 -1.72 -11.94
N ALA A 742 -8.53 -2.54 -12.49
CA ALA A 742 -9.81 -2.07 -13.00
C ALA A 742 -10.84 -1.96 -11.86
N ILE A 743 -11.62 -0.86 -11.86
CA ILE A 743 -12.73 -0.65 -10.94
C ILE A 743 -14.03 -0.42 -11.71
N GLU A 744 -15.07 -1.16 -11.34
CA GLU A 744 -16.40 -1.06 -11.96
C GLU A 744 -17.50 -0.85 -10.90
N PRO A 745 -18.37 0.17 -11.03
CA PRO A 745 -19.46 0.38 -10.09
C PRO A 745 -20.58 -0.64 -10.32
N LYS A 746 -21.08 -1.28 -9.26
CA LYS A 746 -22.15 -2.29 -9.35
C LYS A 746 -23.46 -1.73 -9.91
N THR A 747 -23.76 -0.44 -9.66
CA THR A 747 -24.97 0.21 -10.15
C THR A 747 -24.67 1.50 -10.90
N LYS A 748 -25.57 1.90 -11.81
CA LYS A 748 -25.47 3.17 -12.54
C LYS A 748 -25.56 4.40 -11.64
N ALA A 749 -26.17 4.30 -10.46
CA ALA A 749 -26.24 5.38 -9.48
C ALA A 749 -24.93 5.58 -8.72
N ASP A 750 -24.05 4.58 -8.74
CA ASP A 750 -22.73 4.64 -8.09
C ASP A 750 -21.64 5.21 -9.00
N VAL A 751 -21.90 5.37 -10.31
CA VAL A 751 -20.95 5.97 -11.27
C VAL A 751 -20.56 7.40 -10.86
N ASP A 752 -21.54 8.26 -10.58
CA ASP A 752 -21.30 9.66 -10.22
C ASP A 752 -20.66 9.79 -8.83
N LYS A 753 -21.04 8.91 -7.90
CA LYS A 753 -20.40 8.82 -6.57
C LYS A 753 -18.95 8.36 -6.68
N MET A 754 -18.69 7.32 -7.48
CA MET A 754 -17.37 6.75 -7.72
C MET A 754 -16.43 7.82 -8.29
N ALA A 755 -16.85 8.53 -9.33
CA ALA A 755 -16.08 9.64 -9.89
C ALA A 755 -15.81 10.73 -8.82
N THR A 756 -16.81 11.10 -8.02
CA THR A 756 -16.66 12.10 -6.95
C THR A 756 -15.72 11.65 -5.82
N GLY A 757 -15.74 10.36 -5.47
CA GLY A 757 -14.87 9.77 -4.46
C GLY A 757 -13.42 9.64 -4.95
N LEU A 758 -13.21 9.11 -6.16
CA LEU A 758 -11.89 8.99 -6.79
C LEU A 758 -11.20 10.35 -6.94
N ILE A 759 -11.94 11.40 -7.34
CA ILE A 759 -11.41 12.78 -7.41
C ILE A 759 -10.91 13.28 -6.05
N LYS A 760 -11.62 12.98 -4.96
CA LYS A 760 -11.21 13.39 -3.61
C LYS A 760 -10.02 12.58 -3.09
N LEU A 761 -10.03 11.26 -3.30
CA LEU A 761 -8.94 10.38 -2.87
C LEU A 761 -7.62 10.74 -3.61
N ALA A 762 -7.68 11.10 -4.90
CA ALA A 762 -6.53 11.62 -5.65
C ALA A 762 -6.10 13.05 -5.27
N GLN A 763 -6.92 13.82 -4.53
CA GLN A 763 -6.52 15.10 -3.93
C GLN A 763 -5.85 14.92 -2.57
N GLU A 764 -6.15 13.84 -1.85
CA GLU A 764 -5.51 13.47 -0.58
C GLU A 764 -4.16 12.77 -0.82
N ASP A 765 -4.11 11.81 -1.75
CA ASP A 765 -2.91 11.08 -2.13
C ASP A 765 -2.53 11.30 -3.61
N PRO A 766 -1.48 12.09 -3.92
CA PRO A 766 -1.05 12.33 -5.29
C PRO A 766 -0.20 11.19 -5.89
N SER A 767 0.07 10.09 -5.19
CA SER A 767 0.51 8.84 -5.84
C SER A 767 -0.67 8.01 -6.35
N PHE A 768 -1.86 8.19 -5.78
CA PHE A 768 -3.07 7.58 -6.30
C PHE A 768 -3.56 8.28 -7.57
N HIS A 769 -3.48 7.57 -8.69
CA HIS A 769 -3.97 8.05 -9.97
C HIS A 769 -5.19 7.24 -10.40
N PHE A 770 -6.10 7.87 -11.14
CA PHE A 770 -7.14 7.15 -11.86
C PHE A 770 -7.27 7.69 -13.29
N SER A 771 -7.49 6.77 -14.22
CA SER A 771 -7.68 7.04 -15.63
C SER A 771 -8.96 6.35 -16.11
N ARG A 772 -9.49 6.77 -17.25
CA ARG A 772 -10.51 6.02 -17.98
C ARG A 772 -9.87 5.56 -19.29
N ASP A 773 -9.82 4.26 -19.49
CA ASP A 773 -9.37 3.69 -20.76
C ASP A 773 -10.44 4.01 -21.83
N GLU A 774 -10.08 4.71 -22.90
CA GLU A 774 -11.02 5.08 -23.96
C GLU A 774 -11.37 3.91 -24.90
N GLU A 775 -10.51 2.89 -25.00
CA GLU A 775 -10.71 1.72 -25.84
C GLU A 775 -11.65 0.71 -25.16
N ILE A 776 -11.48 0.46 -23.85
CA ILE A 776 -12.29 -0.49 -23.06
C ILE A 776 -13.48 0.20 -22.37
N ASN A 777 -13.42 1.52 -22.17
CA ASN A 777 -14.39 2.33 -21.40
C ASN A 777 -14.47 2.02 -19.88
N GLN A 778 -13.52 1.24 -19.35
CA GLN A 778 -13.37 0.98 -17.91
C GLN A 778 -12.65 2.12 -17.18
N THR A 779 -12.88 2.24 -15.88
CA THR A 779 -12.06 3.09 -15.00
C THR A 779 -10.91 2.25 -14.46
N VAL A 780 -9.69 2.73 -14.61
CA VAL A 780 -8.47 2.09 -14.11
C VAL A 780 -7.93 2.95 -12.97
N ILE A 781 -7.62 2.31 -11.85
CA ILE A 781 -7.01 2.94 -10.68
C ILE A 781 -5.57 2.44 -10.54
N GLU A 782 -4.67 3.33 -10.13
CA GLU A 782 -3.23 3.13 -10.17
C GLU A 782 -2.59 3.62 -8.86
N GLY A 783 -1.65 2.85 -8.31
CA GLY A 783 -1.06 3.17 -6.99
C GLY A 783 0.21 2.41 -6.65
N MET A 784 0.71 2.65 -5.43
CA MET A 784 2.04 2.21 -4.96
C MET A 784 2.14 0.73 -4.55
N GLY A 785 1.03 0.01 -4.54
CA GLY A 785 0.98 -1.41 -4.17
C GLY A 785 -0.44 -1.94 -3.98
N GLU A 786 -0.52 -3.22 -3.64
CA GLU A 786 -1.76 -3.99 -3.55
C GLU A 786 -2.58 -3.58 -2.32
N LEU A 787 -1.90 -3.34 -1.19
CA LEU A 787 -2.51 -2.87 0.05
C LEU A 787 -3.00 -1.42 -0.07
N HIS A 788 -2.27 -0.56 -0.80
CA HIS A 788 -2.73 0.80 -1.13
C HIS A 788 -4.08 0.73 -1.87
N LEU A 789 -4.14 0.01 -2.99
CA LEU A 789 -5.35 -0.03 -3.82
C LEU A 789 -6.52 -0.72 -3.11
N GLU A 790 -6.26 -1.73 -2.27
CA GLU A 790 -7.28 -2.36 -1.42
C GLU A 790 -7.90 -1.35 -0.45
N ILE A 791 -7.08 -0.56 0.26
CA ILE A 791 -7.54 0.45 1.22
C ILE A 791 -8.26 1.59 0.51
N ILE A 792 -7.83 2.03 -0.67
CA ILE A 792 -8.55 3.04 -1.47
C ILE A 792 -9.95 2.53 -1.85
N VAL A 793 -10.09 1.26 -2.25
CA VAL A 793 -11.40 0.66 -2.54
C VAL A 793 -12.27 0.53 -1.29
N ASP A 794 -11.70 0.17 -0.14
CA ASP A 794 -12.45 0.10 1.12
C ASP A 794 -12.90 1.51 1.59
N ARG A 795 -12.04 2.52 1.54
CA ARG A 795 -12.40 3.93 1.79
C ARG A 795 -13.53 4.38 0.85
N LEU A 796 -13.45 4.03 -0.45
CA LEU A 796 -14.52 4.30 -1.43
C LEU A 796 -15.86 3.65 -1.04
N LYS A 797 -15.83 2.42 -0.49
CA LYS A 797 -17.01 1.70 0.01
C LYS A 797 -17.56 2.31 1.29
N ARG A 798 -16.74 2.58 2.31
CA ARG A 798 -17.19 3.08 3.62
C ARG A 798 -17.55 4.57 3.61
N GLU A 799 -16.64 5.43 3.16
CA GLU A 799 -16.79 6.89 3.22
C GLU A 799 -17.79 7.40 2.17
N PHE A 800 -17.65 6.93 0.93
CA PHE A 800 -18.43 7.43 -0.21
C PHE A 800 -19.67 6.58 -0.54
N LYS A 801 -19.83 5.42 0.11
CA LYS A 801 -20.98 4.51 -0.04
C LYS A 801 -21.19 4.12 -1.51
N VAL A 802 -20.08 3.72 -2.13
CA VAL A 802 -19.96 3.25 -3.51
C VAL A 802 -19.75 1.75 -3.50
N GLU A 803 -20.70 0.98 -4.02
CA GLU A 803 -20.44 -0.44 -4.27
C GLU A 803 -19.69 -0.61 -5.58
N ALA A 804 -18.39 -0.91 -5.48
CA ALA A 804 -17.53 -1.18 -6.62
C ALA A 804 -16.93 -2.60 -6.56
N ASN A 805 -16.88 -3.23 -7.74
CA ASN A 805 -16.15 -4.45 -8.01
C ASN A 805 -14.72 -4.10 -8.44
N VAL A 806 -13.78 -5.02 -8.15
CA VAL A 806 -12.35 -4.87 -8.43
C VAL A 806 -11.93 -6.02 -9.32
N GLY A 807 -11.20 -5.74 -10.40
CA GLY A 807 -10.75 -6.74 -11.36
C GLY A 807 -9.34 -6.50 -11.85
N ALA A 808 -8.69 -7.54 -12.38
CA ALA A 808 -7.47 -7.38 -13.15
C ALA A 808 -7.73 -6.45 -14.34
N PRO A 809 -6.84 -5.49 -14.66
CA PRO A 809 -7.02 -4.63 -15.82
C PRO A 809 -6.96 -5.47 -17.10
N GLN A 810 -7.84 -5.20 -18.05
CA GLN A 810 -7.84 -5.94 -19.31
C GLN A 810 -6.60 -5.57 -20.14
N VAL A 811 -6.06 -6.54 -20.89
CA VAL A 811 -4.93 -6.32 -21.79
C VAL A 811 -5.46 -5.90 -23.16
N ASN A 812 -4.99 -4.76 -23.67
CA ASN A 812 -5.40 -4.22 -24.97
C ASN A 812 -4.70 -5.00 -26.11
N TYR A 813 -5.07 -6.28 -26.26
CA TYR A 813 -4.68 -7.13 -27.38
C TYR A 813 -5.03 -6.48 -28.71
N ARG A 814 -4.29 -6.81 -29.76
CA ARG A 814 -4.59 -6.42 -31.15
C ARG A 814 -4.70 -7.65 -32.03
N GLU A 815 -5.27 -7.50 -33.22
CA GLU A 815 -5.22 -8.50 -34.28
C GLU A 815 -4.35 -8.02 -35.44
N SER A 816 -3.73 -8.94 -36.17
CA SER A 816 -3.02 -8.66 -37.42
C SER A 816 -3.05 -9.88 -38.33
N ILE A 817 -2.50 -9.77 -39.54
CA ILE A 817 -2.48 -10.87 -40.53
C ILE A 817 -1.07 -11.40 -40.73
N SER A 818 -0.95 -12.62 -41.27
CA SER A 818 0.36 -13.25 -41.51
C SER A 818 0.59 -13.73 -42.95
N ARG A 819 -0.42 -13.60 -43.81
CA ARG A 819 -0.36 -13.93 -45.23
C ARG A 819 -1.09 -12.86 -46.03
N ILE A 820 -0.60 -12.58 -47.23
CA ILE A 820 -1.34 -11.77 -48.21
C ILE A 820 -2.60 -12.53 -48.59
N SER A 821 -3.76 -11.87 -48.61
CA SER A 821 -5.00 -12.43 -49.14
C SER A 821 -5.65 -11.46 -50.14
N GLU A 822 -6.25 -12.00 -51.19
CA GLU A 822 -6.99 -11.22 -52.18
C GLU A 822 -8.42 -11.75 -52.23
N VAL A 823 -9.40 -10.85 -52.09
CA VAL A 823 -10.82 -11.20 -52.04
C VAL A 823 -11.63 -10.26 -52.93
N LYS A 824 -12.36 -10.87 -53.85
CA LYS A 824 -13.45 -10.26 -54.60
C LYS A 824 -14.76 -10.44 -53.84
N TYR A 825 -15.52 -9.37 -53.62
CA TYR A 825 -16.80 -9.38 -52.90
C TYR A 825 -17.86 -8.56 -53.66
N VAL A 826 -19.02 -9.17 -53.91
CA VAL A 826 -20.15 -8.56 -54.62
C VAL A 826 -21.31 -8.35 -53.63
N HIS A 827 -21.54 -7.10 -53.23
CA HIS A 827 -22.75 -6.72 -52.48
C HIS A 827 -23.88 -6.45 -53.48
N LYS A 828 -24.84 -7.38 -53.58
CA LYS A 828 -26.07 -7.21 -54.36
C LYS A 828 -27.30 -7.43 -53.48
N LYS A 829 -28.11 -6.39 -53.26
CA LYS A 829 -29.41 -6.47 -52.57
C LYS A 829 -30.49 -5.74 -53.35
N GLN A 830 -31.67 -6.36 -53.43
CA GLN A 830 -32.84 -5.84 -54.14
C GLN A 830 -34.11 -6.14 -53.33
N SER A 831 -34.26 -5.43 -52.21
CA SER A 831 -35.31 -5.67 -51.21
C SER A 831 -36.27 -4.47 -51.12
N GLY A 832 -37.20 -4.36 -52.07
CA GLY A 832 -38.36 -3.45 -52.04
C GLY A 832 -38.11 -1.94 -52.18
N GLY A 833 -36.85 -1.48 -52.09
CA GLY A 833 -36.46 -0.07 -52.26
C GLY A 833 -35.47 0.12 -53.42
N GLN A 834 -34.69 1.21 -53.37
CA GLN A 834 -33.54 1.41 -54.27
C GLN A 834 -32.62 0.18 -54.22
N GLY A 835 -32.15 -0.26 -55.39
CA GLY A 835 -31.20 -1.37 -55.45
C GLY A 835 -29.86 -0.99 -54.84
N GLN A 836 -29.13 -2.00 -54.39
CA GLN A 836 -27.75 -1.85 -53.93
C GLN A 836 -26.88 -2.81 -54.72
N PHE A 837 -25.94 -2.26 -55.49
CA PHE A 837 -24.90 -2.98 -56.19
C PHE A 837 -23.53 -2.34 -55.93
N ALA A 838 -22.56 -3.13 -55.48
CA ALA A 838 -21.16 -2.78 -55.48
C ALA A 838 -20.30 -4.05 -55.56
N ASP A 839 -19.26 -4.02 -56.38
CA ASP A 839 -18.31 -5.11 -56.56
C ASP A 839 -16.89 -4.56 -56.36
N ILE A 840 -16.10 -5.20 -55.51
CA ILE A 840 -14.72 -4.78 -55.20
C ILE A 840 -13.79 -5.98 -55.07
N THR A 841 -12.54 -5.81 -55.48
CA THR A 841 -11.42 -6.72 -55.23
C THR A 841 -10.38 -6.03 -54.37
N VAL A 842 -10.21 -6.50 -53.14
CA VAL A 842 -9.27 -5.94 -52.15
C VAL A 842 -8.20 -6.97 -51.82
N ARG A 843 -6.93 -6.52 -51.84
CA ARG A 843 -5.76 -7.28 -51.43
C ARG A 843 -5.28 -6.76 -50.07
N PHE A 844 -5.23 -7.63 -49.07
CA PHE A 844 -4.74 -7.34 -47.73
C PHE A 844 -3.30 -7.84 -47.61
N GLU A 845 -2.38 -6.97 -47.17
CA GLU A 845 -0.95 -7.24 -47.03
C GLU A 845 -0.51 -6.97 -45.58
N PRO A 846 0.25 -7.86 -44.91
CA PRO A 846 0.84 -7.56 -43.60
C PRO A 846 1.93 -6.48 -43.72
N MET A 847 2.08 -5.67 -42.67
CA MET A 847 3.13 -4.65 -42.55
C MET A 847 4.13 -5.01 -41.44
N GLU A 848 5.16 -4.17 -41.26
CA GLU A 848 6.09 -4.28 -40.13
C GLU A 848 5.41 -3.81 -38.83
N ALA A 849 5.79 -4.39 -37.68
CA ALA A 849 5.11 -4.14 -36.41
C ALA A 849 5.17 -2.65 -35.99
N GLY A 850 4.03 -2.05 -35.70
CA GLY A 850 3.90 -0.62 -35.40
C GLY A 850 3.75 0.30 -36.62
N SER A 851 3.52 -0.24 -37.82
CA SER A 851 3.18 0.55 -39.02
C SER A 851 1.73 1.06 -39.01
N GLY A 852 0.83 0.42 -38.26
CA GLY A 852 -0.58 0.80 -38.20
C GLY A 852 -1.40 0.34 -39.41
N TYR A 853 -2.29 1.20 -39.90
CA TYR A 853 -3.17 0.92 -41.05
C TYR A 853 -2.80 1.78 -42.26
N GLU A 854 -2.67 1.17 -43.44
CA GLU A 854 -2.38 1.88 -44.69
C GLU A 854 -3.40 1.51 -45.79
N PHE A 855 -4.18 2.48 -46.28
CA PHE A 855 -5.05 2.29 -47.45
C PHE A 855 -4.35 2.70 -48.75
N LYS A 856 -4.43 1.86 -49.79
CA LYS A 856 -3.94 2.15 -51.14
C LYS A 856 -4.97 1.79 -52.20
N SER A 857 -4.90 2.47 -53.34
CA SER A 857 -5.77 2.25 -54.49
C SER A 857 -4.95 2.07 -55.75
N GLU A 858 -4.99 0.87 -56.33
CA GLU A 858 -4.29 0.46 -57.55
C GLU A 858 -5.24 0.36 -58.77
N ILE A 859 -6.46 0.89 -58.65
CA ILE A 859 -7.53 0.85 -59.68
C ILE A 859 -7.01 1.30 -61.04
N LYS A 860 -7.18 0.44 -62.05
CA LYS A 860 -6.89 0.72 -63.46
C LYS A 860 -8.18 1.08 -64.20
N GLY A 861 -8.08 1.96 -65.20
CA GLY A 861 -9.18 2.31 -66.11
C GLY A 861 -10.39 3.03 -65.51
N GLY A 862 -10.45 3.28 -64.20
CA GLY A 862 -11.61 3.91 -63.54
C GLY A 862 -12.75 2.94 -63.19
N ALA A 863 -12.47 1.64 -63.08
CA ALA A 863 -13.45 0.58 -62.82
C ALA A 863 -14.31 0.79 -61.55
N VAL A 864 -13.78 1.53 -60.57
CA VAL A 864 -14.57 2.16 -59.49
C VAL A 864 -14.37 3.68 -59.57
N PRO A 865 -15.45 4.49 -59.69
CA PRO A 865 -15.39 5.95 -59.67
C PRO A 865 -14.73 6.49 -58.39
N ARG A 866 -13.93 7.57 -58.54
CA ARG A 866 -13.20 8.20 -57.43
C ARG A 866 -14.11 8.65 -56.27
N GLU A 867 -15.37 8.95 -56.56
CA GLU A 867 -16.40 9.35 -55.60
C GLU A 867 -16.82 8.22 -54.66
N TYR A 868 -16.63 6.95 -55.03
CA TYR A 868 -16.97 5.78 -54.21
C TYR A 868 -15.78 5.23 -53.41
N ILE A 869 -14.54 5.59 -53.76
CA ILE A 869 -13.33 5.17 -53.03
C ILE A 869 -13.37 5.56 -51.53
N PRO A 870 -13.82 6.77 -51.12
CA PRO A 870 -13.99 7.10 -49.70
C PRO A 870 -15.01 6.21 -48.97
N GLY A 871 -16.01 5.68 -49.68
CA GLY A 871 -16.95 4.70 -49.13
C GLY A 871 -16.28 3.37 -48.82
N VAL A 872 -15.39 2.90 -49.72
CA VAL A 872 -14.59 1.69 -49.49
C VAL A 872 -13.62 1.90 -48.32
N MET A 873 -12.87 3.00 -48.32
CA MET A 873 -11.90 3.35 -47.27
C MET A 873 -12.58 3.37 -45.89
N LYS A 874 -13.66 4.15 -45.74
CA LYS A 874 -14.44 4.21 -44.50
C LYS A 874 -15.02 2.85 -44.08
N GLY A 875 -15.50 2.06 -45.05
CA GLY A 875 -16.04 0.73 -44.79
C GLY A 875 -14.98 -0.31 -44.36
N LEU A 876 -13.70 -0.07 -44.64
CA LEU A 876 -12.58 -0.82 -44.08
C LEU A 876 -12.20 -0.29 -42.69
N GLU A 877 -12.04 1.03 -42.53
CA GLU A 877 -11.70 1.68 -41.26
C GLU A 877 -12.67 1.32 -40.12
N GLU A 878 -13.98 1.41 -40.38
CA GLU A 878 -15.05 0.99 -39.44
C GLU A 878 -15.02 -0.50 -39.10
N CYS A 879 -14.29 -1.31 -39.86
CA CYS A 879 -14.12 -2.73 -39.62
C CYS A 879 -12.77 -3.03 -38.92
N MET A 880 -11.78 -2.14 -39.00
CA MET A 880 -10.48 -2.30 -38.32
C MET A 880 -10.62 -2.26 -36.80
N SER A 881 -11.64 -1.61 -36.22
CA SER A 881 -11.85 -1.65 -34.76
C SER A 881 -12.20 -3.05 -34.24
N ASN A 882 -12.81 -3.89 -35.08
CA ASN A 882 -13.40 -5.17 -34.68
C ASN A 882 -12.80 -6.30 -35.53
N GLY A 883 -11.72 -6.89 -35.03
CA GLY A 883 -11.07 -8.07 -35.60
C GLY A 883 -11.97 -9.30 -35.71
N VAL A 884 -11.43 -10.37 -36.30
CA VAL A 884 -12.18 -11.55 -36.76
C VAL A 884 -11.88 -12.81 -35.95
N LEU A 885 -10.86 -12.79 -35.08
CA LEU A 885 -10.59 -13.84 -34.10
C LEU A 885 -11.35 -13.62 -32.79
N ALA A 886 -11.17 -12.45 -32.18
CA ALA A 886 -11.70 -12.13 -30.86
C ALA A 886 -12.21 -10.67 -30.78
N GLY A 887 -12.42 -10.02 -31.93
CA GLY A 887 -12.98 -8.66 -31.99
C GLY A 887 -12.07 -7.58 -31.42
N PHE A 888 -10.75 -7.80 -31.43
CA PHE A 888 -9.77 -6.78 -31.03
C PHE A 888 -9.38 -5.87 -32.21
N PRO A 889 -8.89 -4.64 -31.99
CA PRO A 889 -8.51 -3.75 -33.08
C PRO A 889 -7.38 -4.32 -33.94
N VAL A 890 -7.54 -4.21 -35.25
CA VAL A 890 -6.62 -4.71 -36.27
C VAL A 890 -5.54 -3.67 -36.58
N VAL A 891 -4.27 -4.09 -36.54
CA VAL A 891 -3.08 -3.26 -36.76
C VAL A 891 -2.09 -3.95 -37.69
N ASP A 892 -1.17 -3.16 -38.25
CA ASP A 892 -0.09 -3.61 -39.14
C ASP A 892 -0.61 -4.31 -40.41
N VAL A 893 -1.65 -3.71 -41.00
CA VAL A 893 -2.31 -4.19 -42.23
C VAL A 893 -2.39 -3.07 -43.26
N ARG A 894 -1.94 -3.35 -44.48
CA ARG A 894 -2.25 -2.55 -45.67
C ARG A 894 -3.45 -3.16 -46.39
N ALA A 895 -4.41 -2.31 -46.77
CA ALA A 895 -5.51 -2.70 -47.65
C ALA A 895 -5.38 -2.00 -49.01
N VAL A 896 -5.26 -2.80 -50.07
CA VAL A 896 -5.09 -2.31 -51.45
C VAL A 896 -6.35 -2.60 -52.26
N LEU A 897 -7.04 -1.56 -52.72
CA LEU A 897 -8.16 -1.68 -53.65
C LEU A 897 -7.62 -1.84 -55.07
N VAL A 898 -7.73 -3.05 -55.63
CA VAL A 898 -7.10 -3.43 -56.91
C VAL A 898 -8.04 -3.24 -58.09
N ASP A 899 -9.30 -3.66 -57.96
CA ASP A 899 -10.30 -3.71 -59.02
C ASP A 899 -11.73 -3.62 -58.44
N GLY A 900 -12.75 -3.49 -59.29
CA GLY A 900 -14.15 -3.50 -58.89
C GLY A 900 -15.11 -3.20 -60.04
N SER A 901 -16.41 -3.18 -59.78
CA SER A 901 -17.41 -2.72 -60.74
C SER A 901 -18.62 -2.07 -60.06
N TYR A 902 -19.33 -1.22 -60.81
CA TYR A 902 -20.47 -0.44 -60.35
C TYR A 902 -21.61 -0.50 -61.38
N HIS A 903 -22.80 -0.05 -61.00
CA HIS A 903 -23.98 0.07 -61.85
C HIS A 903 -24.58 1.47 -61.69
N ASP A 904 -24.82 2.18 -62.78
CA ASP A 904 -25.12 3.63 -62.77
C ASP A 904 -26.37 4.02 -61.94
N VAL A 905 -27.29 3.08 -61.72
CA VAL A 905 -28.57 3.31 -61.02
C VAL A 905 -28.61 2.71 -59.61
N ASP A 906 -27.86 1.64 -59.34
CA ASP A 906 -27.92 0.86 -58.07
C ASP A 906 -26.66 0.98 -57.21
N SER A 907 -25.60 1.62 -57.70
CA SER A 907 -24.39 1.88 -56.91
C SER A 907 -24.48 3.18 -56.13
N SER A 908 -23.92 3.16 -54.92
CA SER A 908 -23.83 4.31 -54.03
C SER A 908 -22.64 4.17 -53.08
N VAL A 909 -22.20 5.27 -52.46
CA VAL A 909 -21.15 5.28 -51.44
C VAL A 909 -21.45 4.25 -50.33
N LEU A 910 -22.71 4.14 -49.90
CA LEU A 910 -23.16 3.17 -48.90
C LEU A 910 -23.08 1.72 -49.39
N ALA A 911 -23.39 1.44 -50.65
CA ALA A 911 -23.24 0.10 -51.23
C ALA A 911 -21.77 -0.34 -51.25
N PHE A 912 -20.85 0.56 -51.61
CA PHE A 912 -19.41 0.31 -51.57
C PHE A 912 -18.87 0.17 -50.13
N GLN A 913 -19.38 0.94 -49.17
CA GLN A 913 -19.06 0.81 -47.75
C GLN A 913 -19.53 -0.55 -47.18
N LEU A 914 -20.72 -1.02 -47.56
CA LEU A 914 -21.22 -2.35 -47.19
C LEU A 914 -20.42 -3.48 -47.85
N ALA A 915 -20.02 -3.32 -49.12
CA ALA A 915 -19.14 -4.26 -49.81
C ALA A 915 -17.77 -4.36 -49.14
N ALA A 916 -17.18 -3.23 -48.71
CA ALA A 916 -15.91 -3.19 -47.99
C ALA A 916 -15.95 -3.96 -46.67
N ARG A 917 -16.99 -3.75 -45.85
CA ARG A 917 -17.23 -4.52 -44.61
C ARG A 917 -17.39 -6.04 -44.88
N GLY A 918 -17.92 -6.41 -46.05
CA GLY A 918 -18.02 -7.80 -46.51
C GLY A 918 -16.66 -8.39 -46.91
N ALA A 919 -15.96 -7.70 -47.81
CA ALA A 919 -14.62 -8.07 -48.30
C ALA A 919 -13.61 -8.23 -47.15
N PHE A 920 -13.65 -7.34 -46.15
CA PHE A 920 -12.81 -7.42 -44.96
C PHE A 920 -13.01 -8.73 -44.18
N ARG A 921 -14.25 -9.09 -43.84
CA ARG A 921 -14.56 -10.31 -43.06
C ARG A 921 -14.10 -11.58 -43.76
N GLU A 922 -14.17 -11.62 -45.09
CA GLU A 922 -13.67 -12.75 -45.88
C GLU A 922 -12.14 -12.72 -46.08
N GLY A 923 -11.57 -11.54 -46.32
CA GLY A 923 -10.14 -11.33 -46.54
C GLY A 923 -9.31 -11.66 -45.31
N MET A 924 -9.71 -11.13 -44.16
CA MET A 924 -9.02 -11.34 -42.88
C MET A 924 -9.00 -12.83 -42.48
N ARG A 925 -10.11 -13.57 -42.67
CA ARG A 925 -10.16 -15.02 -42.42
C ARG A 925 -9.17 -15.80 -43.31
N LYS A 926 -9.05 -15.41 -44.59
CA LYS A 926 -8.14 -16.05 -45.56
C LYS A 926 -6.67 -15.64 -45.35
N ALA A 927 -6.41 -14.52 -44.67
CA ALA A 927 -5.09 -13.96 -44.41
C ALA A 927 -4.30 -14.60 -43.25
N ALA A 928 -4.84 -15.68 -42.65
CA ALA A 928 -4.30 -16.34 -41.46
C ALA A 928 -4.04 -15.33 -40.31
N PRO A 929 -5.10 -14.84 -39.66
CA PRO A 929 -5.00 -13.81 -38.64
C PRO A 929 -4.31 -14.33 -37.37
N LYS A 930 -3.69 -13.41 -36.64
CA LYS A 930 -2.98 -13.64 -35.39
C LYS A 930 -3.40 -12.60 -34.36
N MET A 931 -3.38 -12.97 -33.08
CA MET A 931 -3.46 -11.98 -32.01
C MET A 931 -2.07 -11.53 -31.59
N LEU A 932 -1.98 -10.27 -31.16
CA LEU A 932 -0.77 -9.63 -30.64
C LEU A 932 -1.01 -9.19 -29.19
N GLU A 933 -0.03 -9.41 -28.33
CA GLU A 933 0.02 -8.92 -26.95
C GLU A 933 1.04 -7.78 -26.82
N PRO A 934 0.79 -6.77 -25.95
CA PRO A 934 1.77 -5.76 -25.62
C PRO A 934 2.93 -6.36 -24.80
N ILE A 935 4.15 -6.20 -25.30
CA ILE A 935 5.39 -6.54 -24.63
C ILE A 935 5.97 -5.30 -23.98
N MET A 936 6.23 -5.39 -22.68
CA MET A 936 6.83 -4.33 -21.87
C MET A 936 8.35 -4.50 -21.83
N LYS A 937 9.10 -3.41 -22.01
CA LYS A 937 10.48 -3.34 -21.50
C LYS A 937 10.39 -3.14 -20.00
N VAL A 938 10.96 -4.08 -19.24
CA VAL A 938 11.03 -4.06 -17.78
C VAL A 938 12.50 -3.83 -17.37
N GLU A 939 12.75 -2.86 -16.52
CA GLU A 939 14.04 -2.69 -15.82
C GLU A 939 13.83 -3.05 -14.36
N VAL A 940 14.54 -4.06 -13.84
CA VAL A 940 14.48 -4.46 -12.42
C VAL A 940 15.80 -4.14 -11.75
N VAL A 941 15.76 -3.40 -10.63
CA VAL A 941 16.93 -3.06 -9.80
C VAL A 941 16.87 -3.90 -8.53
N THR A 942 17.88 -4.73 -8.28
CA THR A 942 17.92 -5.70 -7.18
C THR A 942 19.32 -5.81 -6.56
N PRO A 943 19.47 -6.12 -5.25
CA PRO A 943 20.75 -6.56 -4.69
C PRO A 943 21.28 -7.82 -5.39
N GLU A 944 22.61 -7.93 -5.47
CA GLU A 944 23.29 -9.08 -6.12
C GLU A 944 22.93 -10.44 -5.48
N GLU A 945 22.64 -10.46 -4.16
CA GLU A 945 22.14 -11.64 -3.42
C GLU A 945 20.92 -12.32 -4.08
N HIS A 946 20.03 -11.52 -4.67
CA HIS A 946 18.72 -11.95 -5.18
C HIS A 946 18.64 -11.95 -6.72
N LEU A 947 19.75 -11.69 -7.40
CA LEU A 947 19.80 -11.60 -8.86
C LEU A 947 19.32 -12.91 -9.53
N GLY A 948 19.68 -14.07 -8.97
CA GLY A 948 19.27 -15.38 -9.49
C GLY A 948 17.76 -15.64 -9.41
N ASP A 949 17.13 -15.23 -8.30
CA ASP A 949 15.69 -15.42 -8.07
C ASP A 949 14.86 -14.57 -9.05
N VAL A 950 15.25 -13.29 -9.20
CA VAL A 950 14.62 -12.34 -10.13
C VAL A 950 14.75 -12.81 -11.58
N ILE A 951 15.92 -13.32 -11.97
CA ILE A 951 16.15 -13.93 -13.29
C ILE A 951 15.24 -15.16 -13.49
N GLY A 952 15.08 -16.01 -12.48
CA GLY A 952 14.23 -17.19 -12.53
C GLY A 952 12.75 -16.86 -12.77
N ASP A 953 12.19 -15.92 -12.00
CA ASP A 953 10.78 -15.52 -12.12
C ASP A 953 10.49 -14.79 -13.44
N LEU A 954 11.38 -13.89 -13.89
CA LEU A 954 11.26 -13.22 -15.19
C LEU A 954 11.23 -14.23 -16.36
N ASN A 955 12.09 -15.26 -16.35
CA ASN A 955 12.05 -16.32 -17.36
C ASN A 955 10.76 -17.15 -17.27
N SER A 956 10.22 -17.37 -16.06
CA SER A 956 8.96 -18.10 -15.88
C SER A 956 7.77 -17.37 -16.50
N ARG A 957 7.76 -16.03 -16.41
CA ARG A 957 6.79 -15.09 -17.02
C ARG A 957 6.99 -14.84 -18.51
N ARG A 958 7.56 -15.82 -19.23
CA ARG A 958 7.91 -15.74 -20.68
C ARG A 958 8.85 -14.57 -21.03
N GLY A 959 9.54 -13.99 -20.05
CA GLY A 959 10.40 -12.83 -20.22
C GLY A 959 11.73 -13.14 -20.90
N GLN A 960 12.16 -12.27 -21.82
CA GLN A 960 13.44 -12.36 -22.52
C GLN A 960 14.42 -11.34 -21.93
N ILE A 961 15.49 -11.82 -21.29
CA ILE A 961 16.50 -10.93 -20.68
C ILE A 961 17.45 -10.42 -21.75
N ASN A 962 17.63 -9.10 -21.82
CA ASN A 962 18.47 -8.42 -22.81
C ASN A 962 19.87 -8.11 -22.29
N SER A 963 19.95 -7.51 -21.09
CA SER A 963 21.18 -6.94 -20.55
C SER A 963 21.20 -6.93 -19.03
N PHE A 964 22.41 -6.94 -18.49
CA PHE A 964 22.71 -6.72 -17.09
C PHE A 964 23.51 -5.43 -16.95
N GLY A 965 23.19 -4.62 -15.94
CA GLY A 965 23.91 -3.39 -15.61
C GLY A 965 24.29 -3.33 -14.14
N ASP A 966 25.28 -2.52 -13.81
CA ASP A 966 25.66 -2.20 -12.43
C ASP A 966 25.18 -0.79 -12.08
N LYS A 967 24.50 -0.63 -10.94
CA LYS A 967 24.19 0.67 -10.32
C LYS A 967 25.06 0.88 -9.06
N PRO A 968 25.39 2.14 -8.71
CA PRO A 968 26.12 2.45 -7.48
C PRO A 968 25.46 1.84 -6.24
N GLY A 969 26.27 1.44 -5.24
CA GLY A 969 25.77 0.86 -3.98
C GLY A 969 25.49 -0.66 -4.03
N GLY A 970 26.11 -1.40 -4.95
CA GLY A 970 26.00 -2.88 -4.99
C GLY A 970 24.67 -3.40 -5.57
N LEU A 971 23.94 -2.55 -6.29
CA LEU A 971 22.69 -2.90 -6.94
C LEU A 971 22.95 -3.34 -8.40
N LYS A 972 22.33 -4.45 -8.78
CA LYS A 972 22.32 -4.97 -10.15
C LYS A 972 21.03 -4.53 -10.86
N VAL A 973 21.14 -4.32 -12.17
CA VAL A 973 20.04 -3.97 -13.06
C VAL A 973 19.83 -5.11 -14.05
N VAL A 974 18.57 -5.51 -14.26
CA VAL A 974 18.16 -6.52 -15.23
C VAL A 974 17.18 -5.89 -16.21
N ASP A 975 17.58 -5.77 -17.49
CA ASP A 975 16.66 -5.42 -18.58
C ASP A 975 16.01 -6.68 -19.13
N ALA A 976 14.67 -6.71 -19.18
CA ALA A 976 13.90 -7.78 -19.82
C ALA A 976 12.79 -7.23 -20.74
N LEU A 977 12.34 -8.07 -21.67
CA LEU A 977 11.11 -7.88 -22.44
C LEU A 977 10.10 -8.93 -21.96
N VAL A 978 9.00 -8.49 -21.34
CA VAL A 978 8.01 -9.37 -20.68
C VAL A 978 6.59 -9.00 -21.17
N PRO A 979 5.71 -9.97 -21.49
CA PRO A 979 4.33 -9.67 -21.86
C PRO A 979 3.56 -9.04 -20.69
N LEU A 980 2.76 -8.00 -20.96
CA LEU A 980 2.01 -7.28 -19.91
C LEU A 980 1.08 -8.21 -19.11
N ALA A 981 0.50 -9.22 -19.77
CA ALA A 981 -0.38 -10.21 -19.15
C ALA A 981 0.29 -11.01 -18.01
N GLU A 982 1.60 -11.22 -18.08
CA GLU A 982 2.38 -11.98 -17.10
C GLU A 982 2.93 -11.09 -15.95
N MET A 983 2.84 -9.76 -16.12
CA MET A 983 3.35 -8.76 -15.16
C MET A 983 2.33 -8.38 -14.07
N PHE A 984 1.11 -8.92 -14.13
CA PHE A 984 0.13 -8.72 -13.06
C PHE A 984 0.64 -9.29 -11.73
N GLN A 985 0.41 -8.55 -10.63
CA GLN A 985 0.92 -8.81 -9.28
C GLN A 985 2.46 -8.96 -9.18
N TYR A 986 3.24 -8.54 -10.19
CA TYR A 986 4.71 -8.68 -10.17
C TYR A 986 5.37 -7.95 -8.99
N VAL A 987 4.85 -6.79 -8.56
CA VAL A 987 5.28 -6.09 -7.34
C VAL A 987 5.30 -7.04 -6.12
N SER A 988 4.21 -7.76 -5.90
CA SER A 988 4.02 -8.62 -4.73
C SER A 988 4.97 -9.83 -4.78
N THR A 989 5.16 -10.45 -5.95
CA THR A 989 6.14 -11.54 -6.11
C THR A 989 7.58 -11.04 -5.96
N LEU A 990 7.95 -9.93 -6.63
CA LEU A 990 9.29 -9.36 -6.58
C LEU A 990 9.69 -8.96 -5.16
N ARG A 991 8.81 -8.30 -4.41
CA ARG A 991 9.06 -7.96 -3.00
C ARG A 991 9.21 -9.21 -2.14
N GLY A 992 8.41 -10.25 -2.37
CA GLY A 992 8.54 -11.54 -1.66
C GLY A 992 9.90 -12.21 -1.86
N MET A 993 10.39 -12.28 -3.10
CA MET A 993 11.70 -12.88 -3.43
C MET A 993 12.87 -12.06 -2.89
N THR A 994 12.80 -10.73 -3.03
CA THR A 994 13.93 -9.81 -2.77
C THR A 994 13.91 -9.18 -1.38
N LYS A 995 13.06 -9.69 -0.47
CA LYS A 995 12.83 -9.13 0.88
C LYS A 995 12.43 -7.65 0.85
N GLY A 996 11.72 -7.22 -0.19
CA GLY A 996 11.32 -5.83 -0.42
C GLY A 996 12.42 -4.89 -0.90
N ARG A 997 13.65 -5.36 -1.13
CA ARG A 997 14.80 -4.50 -1.53
C ARG A 997 14.86 -4.15 -3.02
N ALA A 998 14.13 -4.86 -3.89
CA ALA A 998 14.11 -4.58 -5.31
C ALA A 998 12.96 -3.67 -5.75
N SER A 999 13.20 -2.92 -6.82
CA SER A 999 12.22 -2.09 -7.53
C SER A 999 12.23 -2.43 -9.02
N TYR A 1000 11.17 -2.07 -9.75
CA TYR A 1000 11.15 -2.16 -11.21
C TYR A 1000 10.41 -0.99 -11.84
N ILE A 1001 10.71 -0.75 -13.11
CA ILE A 1001 10.01 0.18 -14.01
C ILE A 1001 9.60 -0.60 -15.25
N MET A 1002 8.44 -0.30 -15.85
CA MET A 1002 8.02 -0.92 -17.12
C MET A 1002 7.45 0.10 -18.11
N GLN A 1003 7.78 -0.08 -19.40
CA GLN A 1003 7.31 0.77 -20.50
C GLN A 1003 6.91 -0.09 -21.71
N LEU A 1004 5.92 0.31 -22.50
CA LEU A 1004 5.52 -0.42 -23.71
C LEU A 1004 6.67 -0.41 -24.73
N ALA A 1005 7.12 -1.59 -25.17
CA ALA A 1005 8.21 -1.72 -26.14
C ALA A 1005 7.72 -2.00 -27.56
N LYS A 1006 6.78 -2.95 -27.72
CA LYS A 1006 6.19 -3.37 -28.98
C LYS A 1006 4.94 -4.23 -28.74
N PHE A 1007 4.19 -4.51 -29.80
CA PHE A 1007 3.27 -5.65 -29.84
C PHE A 1007 3.98 -6.87 -30.46
N ASP A 1008 3.71 -8.08 -29.97
CA ASP A 1008 4.28 -9.33 -30.49
C ASP A 1008 3.25 -10.47 -30.47
N VAL A 1009 3.50 -11.56 -31.19
CA VAL A 1009 2.52 -12.63 -31.46
C VAL A 1009 2.24 -13.49 -30.22
N VAL A 1010 0.96 -13.56 -29.84
CA VAL A 1010 0.47 -14.38 -28.72
C VAL A 1010 0.75 -15.87 -28.97
N PRO A 1011 1.27 -16.62 -27.98
CA PRO A 1011 1.41 -18.08 -28.06
C PRO A 1011 0.09 -18.80 -28.36
N GLN A 1012 0.16 -19.85 -29.20
CA GLN A 1012 -1.02 -20.56 -29.73
C GLN A 1012 -2.01 -21.08 -28.67
N HIS A 1013 -1.56 -21.38 -27.45
CA HIS A 1013 -2.44 -21.85 -26.36
C HIS A 1013 -3.29 -20.70 -25.79
N ILE A 1014 -2.64 -19.61 -25.36
CA ILE A 1014 -3.30 -18.37 -24.91
C ILE A 1014 -4.22 -17.81 -26.00
N GLN A 1015 -3.80 -17.87 -27.27
CA GLN A 1015 -4.64 -17.44 -28.40
C GLN A 1015 -5.97 -18.22 -28.47
N ASN A 1016 -5.93 -19.54 -28.27
CA ASN A 1016 -7.12 -20.39 -28.29
C ASN A 1016 -8.00 -20.12 -27.05
N GLU A 1017 -7.41 -20.05 -25.86
CA GLU A 1017 -8.11 -19.78 -24.59
C GLU A 1017 -8.91 -18.47 -24.67
N LEU A 1018 -8.25 -17.36 -25.05
CA LEU A 1018 -8.86 -16.04 -25.22
C LEU A 1018 -10.00 -16.04 -26.26
N SER A 1019 -9.86 -16.79 -27.36
CA SER A 1019 -10.93 -16.92 -28.37
C SER A 1019 -12.16 -17.63 -27.79
N SER A 1020 -11.96 -18.74 -27.08
CA SER A 1020 -13.06 -19.49 -26.46
C SER A 1020 -13.78 -18.71 -25.35
N ALA A 1021 -13.06 -17.88 -24.59
CA ALA A 1021 -13.63 -17.05 -23.53
C ALA A 1021 -14.61 -16.01 -24.08
N LYS A 1022 -14.31 -15.38 -25.23
CA LYS A 1022 -15.24 -14.43 -25.87
C LYS A 1022 -16.41 -15.11 -26.59
N GLU A 1023 -16.23 -16.33 -27.13
CA GLU A 1023 -17.36 -17.09 -27.68
C GLU A 1023 -18.42 -17.40 -26.61
N GLN A 1024 -18.02 -17.64 -25.36
CA GLN A 1024 -18.95 -17.85 -24.23
C GLN A 1024 -19.65 -16.58 -23.73
N VAL A 1025 -19.08 -15.39 -23.96
CA VAL A 1025 -19.68 -14.09 -23.56
C VAL A 1025 -20.56 -13.49 -24.67
N ALA A 1026 -20.45 -14.01 -25.90
CA ALA A 1026 -21.22 -13.58 -27.06
C ALA A 1026 -22.43 -14.49 -27.39
N ALA A 1027 -22.69 -15.53 -26.58
CA ALA A 1027 -23.73 -16.54 -26.75
C ALA A 1027 -24.84 -16.43 -25.69
#